data_AF-A0A1S9DQJ2-F1
#
_entry.id   AF-A0A1S9DQJ2-F1
#
_cell.length_a   1.000
_cell.length_b   1.000
_cell.length_c   1.000
_cell.angle_alpha   90.00
_cell.angle_beta   90.00
_cell.angle_gamma   90.00
#
_symmetry.space_group_name_H-M   'P 1'
#
loop_
_entity.id
_entity.type
_entity.pdbx_description
1 polymer ?
#
loop_
_entity_poly.entity_id
_entity_poly.type
_entity_poly.pdbx_seq_one_letter_code
_entity_poly.pdbx_strand_id
1 'polypeptide(L)'
;MLAKLLLISKLFGPIFGQIYAILGEAVSTRLHRLTYRAVEHPRNVVVIGASFAGYHAAKCLASSLPTGYRAVVIEKNAHFQLTWVLPRFSVVNGHEHKAFIPYGPYLDHVPKGSYQWVRDSVERIVPGENGHTGKVELASGKDIEFDYLVLATGASGALPSRVPAGSKQEGIYQLLAEQEKLRAATNVVIVGGGAAGIELVADAKSRYPEKSVTLVHSRKTLLGRFGPRLGEKALQALEELGVRTIMGERVLSDNAEGRNVTLSSGETLACDYLVKCVGQSPNSKLIQALSPKSISETGHVKVRPTLQLSDTSFKNIYAAGDIVDMDNIKNGRAAVEQAQAVAQNIVRSIKSQNQLEYRPQWWEGMTKLHVGLGKALVWMGDGSAEIIMSMKCRAEELDSAKLVVVAGGSRGLGKALALELASKGANLLILARTEATLQDTQLEVEAACVSSKQIVDTRVVDLTNPDEITRALRHYHPPDILVCTAGGTPTQVGFLADIPPENLTSCMESNYYTTIFAVQCCLRLWLVAPQTPSPRHIILTSSTAAFLGLPGYIAYTPTKVAIRALADTLRQELLLYGKDAFRVHCCFPGTFLSESFSQGQEHKPGLTKVLEGTSMSKEDLEQKIPGAREVARKIVWGLEKGKTYIAVDFQTELLLNNMRGPSPRFWAVCDFFLGLLASFVWWIVRIDFDRKTTRSNVLI
;
A
#
# COMPACT_ATOMS: atom_id res chain seq x y z
N MET A 1 13.63 -1.20 38.84
CA MET A 1 13.34 -2.44 38.07
C MET A 1 11.90 -2.89 38.29
N LEU A 2 11.46 -3.02 39.56
CA LEU A 2 10.08 -3.43 39.92
C LEU A 2 8.96 -2.57 39.29
N ALA A 3 9.06 -1.23 39.35
CA ALA A 3 8.06 -0.34 38.75
C ALA A 3 7.91 -0.51 37.22
N LYS A 4 8.99 -0.86 36.52
CA LYS A 4 8.97 -1.16 35.07
C LYS A 4 8.29 -2.50 34.78
N LEU A 5 8.59 -3.53 35.59
CA LEU A 5 7.91 -4.83 35.52
C LEU A 5 6.40 -4.70 35.77
N LEU A 6 6.01 -3.88 36.75
CA LEU A 6 4.60 -3.55 37.02
C LEU A 6 3.94 -2.81 35.86
N LEU A 7 4.63 -1.86 35.22
CA LEU A 7 4.10 -1.19 34.03
C LEU A 7 3.90 -2.16 32.85
N ILE A 8 4.83 -3.10 32.65
CA ILE A 8 4.69 -4.15 31.63
C ILE A 8 3.50 -5.08 31.97
N SER A 9 3.35 -5.49 33.23
CA SER A 9 2.22 -6.36 33.60
C SER A 9 0.86 -5.66 33.45
N LYS A 10 0.81 -4.34 33.68
CA LYS A 10 -0.39 -3.53 33.40
C LYS A 10 -0.81 -3.56 31.93
N LEU A 11 0.06 -3.87 30.97
CA LEU A 11 -0.31 -3.98 29.54
C LEU A 11 -1.25 -5.16 29.26
N PHE A 12 -1.19 -6.23 30.04
CA PHE A 12 -2.03 -7.40 29.80
C PHE A 12 -3.52 -7.05 29.87
N GLY A 13 -3.93 -6.22 30.84
CA GLY A 13 -5.33 -5.80 31.00
C GLY A 13 -5.89 -5.12 29.74
N PRO A 14 -5.31 -4.01 29.26
CA PRO A 14 -5.70 -3.36 28.01
C PRO A 14 -5.62 -4.28 26.79
N ILE A 15 -4.60 -5.14 26.68
CA ILE A 15 -4.48 -6.09 25.56
C ILE A 15 -5.66 -7.06 25.54
N PHE A 16 -5.97 -7.72 26.66
CA PHE A 16 -7.12 -8.61 26.75
C PHE A 16 -8.43 -7.86 26.57
N GLY A 17 -8.54 -6.64 27.10
CA GLY A 17 -9.69 -5.77 26.92
C GLY A 17 -9.92 -5.41 25.45
N GLN A 18 -8.87 -5.04 24.70
CA GLN A 18 -8.97 -4.77 23.26
C GLN A 18 -9.30 -6.03 22.46
N ILE A 19 -8.67 -7.18 22.77
CA ILE A 19 -9.00 -8.45 22.11
C ILE A 19 -10.48 -8.78 22.33
N TYR A 20 -10.97 -8.65 23.56
CA TYR A 20 -12.38 -8.87 23.89
C TYR A 20 -13.30 -7.88 23.15
N ALA A 21 -12.95 -6.60 23.10
CA ALA A 21 -13.71 -5.58 22.38
C ALA A 21 -13.76 -5.86 20.87
N ILE A 22 -12.64 -6.23 20.25
CA ILE A 22 -12.56 -6.56 18.82
C ILE A 22 -13.39 -7.81 18.50
N LEU A 23 -13.27 -8.87 19.30
CA LEU A 23 -14.07 -10.08 19.13
C LEU A 23 -15.56 -9.79 19.33
N GLY A 24 -15.90 -9.02 20.36
CA GLY A 24 -17.27 -8.56 20.62
C GLY A 24 -17.85 -7.73 19.47
N GLU A 25 -17.08 -6.79 18.92
CA GLU A 25 -17.48 -5.98 17.77
C GLU A 25 -17.67 -6.84 16.52
N ALA A 26 -16.78 -7.80 16.26
CA ALA A 26 -16.88 -8.70 15.11
C ALA A 26 -18.14 -9.58 15.19
N VAL A 27 -18.43 -10.16 16.35
CA VAL A 27 -19.66 -10.94 16.59
C VAL A 27 -20.89 -10.05 16.49
N SER A 28 -20.87 -8.88 17.16
CA SER A 28 -21.99 -7.94 17.14
C SER A 28 -22.27 -7.43 15.73
N THR A 29 -21.25 -7.14 14.92
CA THR A 29 -21.42 -6.69 13.53
C THR A 29 -22.03 -7.80 12.66
N ARG A 30 -21.61 -9.06 12.84
CA ARG A 30 -22.21 -10.21 12.13
C ARG A 30 -23.68 -10.39 12.50
N LEU A 31 -24.01 -10.38 13.79
CA LEU A 31 -25.40 -10.44 14.27
C LEU A 31 -26.21 -9.24 13.77
N HIS A 32 -25.60 -8.05 13.77
CA HIS A 32 -26.24 -6.84 13.30
C HIS A 32 -26.55 -6.89 11.80
N ARG A 33 -25.67 -7.46 10.98
CA ARG A 33 -25.91 -7.71 9.56
C ARG A 33 -27.09 -8.64 9.29
N LEU A 34 -27.36 -9.58 10.19
CA LEU A 34 -28.52 -10.48 10.08
C LEU A 34 -29.83 -9.80 10.51
N THR A 35 -29.76 -8.94 11.52
CA THR A 35 -30.93 -8.34 12.19
C THR A 35 -31.33 -6.96 11.68
N TYR A 36 -30.38 -6.19 11.14
CA TYR A 36 -30.64 -4.87 10.58
C TYR A 36 -31.50 -4.99 9.32
N ARG A 37 -32.48 -4.09 9.21
CA ARG A 37 -33.32 -3.93 8.02
C ARG A 37 -33.31 -2.46 7.62
N ALA A 38 -32.90 -2.17 6.39
CA ALA A 38 -33.01 -0.83 5.86
C ALA A 38 -34.49 -0.45 5.77
N VAL A 39 -34.81 0.78 6.18
CA VAL A 39 -36.15 1.37 6.09
C VAL A 39 -36.09 2.57 5.15
N GLU A 40 -37.23 2.97 4.60
CA GLU A 40 -37.31 4.06 3.61
C GLU A 40 -36.95 5.44 4.22
N HIS A 41 -37.39 5.69 5.45
CA HIS A 41 -37.15 6.95 6.17
C HIS A 41 -36.46 6.73 7.52
N PRO A 42 -35.15 6.39 7.52
CA PRO A 42 -34.41 6.18 8.76
C PRO A 42 -34.07 7.50 9.45
N ARG A 43 -34.09 7.49 10.78
CA ARG A 43 -33.54 8.58 11.62
C ARG A 43 -32.02 8.60 11.50
N ASN A 44 -31.43 9.80 11.49
CA ASN A 44 -30.01 9.96 11.24
C ASN A 44 -29.22 10.18 12.52
N VAL A 45 -28.08 9.51 12.63
CA VAL A 45 -26.95 9.91 13.48
C VAL A 45 -25.89 10.51 12.57
N VAL A 46 -25.71 11.82 12.63
CA VAL A 46 -24.78 12.54 11.75
C VAL A 46 -23.37 12.53 12.36
N VAL A 47 -22.36 12.23 11.56
CA VAL A 47 -20.94 12.31 11.92
C VAL A 47 -20.27 13.33 11.02
N ILE A 48 -19.74 14.41 11.61
CA ILE A 48 -19.04 15.48 10.88
C ILE A 48 -17.53 15.23 10.95
N GLY A 49 -16.93 14.98 9.78
CA GLY A 49 -15.52 14.63 9.62
C GLY A 49 -15.30 13.12 9.69
N ALA A 50 -14.38 12.61 8.87
CA ALA A 50 -14.06 11.19 8.73
C ALA A 50 -12.55 10.94 8.73
N SER A 51 -11.84 11.54 9.69
CA SER A 51 -10.47 11.12 10.06
C SER A 51 -10.54 10.03 11.15
N PHE A 52 -9.55 9.94 12.04
CA PHE A 52 -9.45 8.88 13.06
C PHE A 52 -10.69 8.71 13.91
N ALA A 53 -11.18 9.81 14.52
CA ALA A 53 -12.38 9.75 15.35
C ALA A 53 -13.64 9.49 14.52
N GLY A 54 -13.89 10.34 13.52
CA GLY A 54 -15.17 10.30 12.81
C GLY A 54 -15.38 9.06 11.96
N TYR A 55 -14.34 8.57 11.26
CA TYR A 55 -14.47 7.37 10.44
C TYR A 55 -14.66 6.12 11.32
N HIS A 56 -14.02 6.09 12.48
CA HIS A 56 -14.22 5.03 13.47
C HIS A 56 -15.61 5.10 14.12
N ALA A 57 -16.07 6.29 14.51
CA ALA A 57 -17.42 6.49 15.04
C ALA A 57 -18.47 6.03 14.03
N ALA A 58 -18.31 6.39 12.75
CA ALA A 58 -19.19 5.95 11.67
C ALA A 58 -19.25 4.42 11.55
N LYS A 59 -18.09 3.73 11.59
CA LYS A 59 -18.04 2.27 11.59
C LYS A 59 -18.77 1.68 12.79
N CYS A 60 -18.46 2.12 13.99
CA CYS A 60 -19.10 1.61 15.21
C CYS A 60 -20.61 1.83 15.19
N LEU A 61 -21.07 3.02 14.78
CA LEU A 61 -22.49 3.35 14.67
C LEU A 61 -23.18 2.50 13.60
N ALA A 62 -22.62 2.41 12.39
CA ALA A 62 -23.18 1.62 11.30
C ALA A 62 -23.25 0.11 11.63
N SER A 63 -22.40 -0.37 12.54
CA SER A 63 -22.39 -1.74 13.05
C SER A 63 -23.31 -2.00 14.26
N SER A 64 -23.92 -0.97 14.86
CA SER A 64 -24.62 -1.13 16.15
C SER A 64 -25.94 -0.36 16.31
N LEU A 65 -26.23 0.60 15.43
CA LEU A 65 -27.48 1.37 15.44
C LEU A 65 -28.68 0.46 15.18
N PRO A 66 -29.77 0.55 15.96
CA PRO A 66 -30.94 -0.30 15.73
C PRO A 66 -31.62 0.01 14.39
N THR A 67 -32.36 -0.97 13.85
CA THR A 67 -33.26 -0.79 12.69
C THR A 67 -34.14 0.45 12.90
N GLY A 68 -34.24 1.30 11.88
CA GLY A 68 -34.87 2.62 11.97
C GLY A 68 -33.87 3.76 12.10
N TYR A 69 -32.60 3.49 12.42
CA TYR A 69 -31.52 4.47 12.40
C TYR A 69 -30.49 4.17 11.30
N ARG A 70 -29.75 5.20 10.88
CA ARG A 70 -28.53 5.08 10.07
C ARG A 70 -27.48 6.10 10.47
N ALA A 71 -26.22 5.82 10.19
CA ALA A 71 -25.13 6.77 10.31
C ALA A 71 -24.98 7.60 9.02
N VAL A 72 -24.99 8.92 9.10
CA VAL A 72 -24.73 9.80 7.94
C VAL A 72 -23.37 10.46 8.13
N VAL A 73 -22.40 10.10 7.30
CA VAL A 73 -21.04 10.62 7.37
C VAL A 73 -20.90 11.80 6.42
N ILE A 74 -20.52 12.96 6.94
CA ILE A 74 -20.28 14.18 6.16
C ILE A 74 -18.77 14.47 6.19
N GLU A 75 -18.12 14.31 5.05
CA GLU A 75 -16.68 14.53 4.90
C GLU A 75 -16.38 15.25 3.59
N LYS A 76 -15.65 16.36 3.67
CA LYS A 76 -15.32 17.20 2.51
C LYS A 76 -14.25 16.57 1.60
N ASN A 77 -13.30 15.85 2.18
CA ASN A 77 -12.18 15.26 1.46
C ASN A 77 -12.58 13.97 0.75
N ALA A 78 -11.96 13.69 -0.40
CA ALA A 78 -12.14 12.42 -1.11
C ALA A 78 -11.43 11.23 -0.45
N HIS A 79 -10.62 11.48 0.57
CA HIS A 79 -9.65 10.54 1.11
C HIS A 79 -9.43 10.73 2.61
N PHE A 80 -9.10 9.63 3.27
CA PHE A 80 -8.59 9.61 4.63
C PHE A 80 -7.11 10.02 4.63
N GLN A 81 -6.75 10.95 5.51
CA GLN A 81 -5.36 11.39 5.70
C GLN A 81 -4.70 10.63 6.86
N LEU A 82 -3.66 9.88 6.57
CA LEU A 82 -2.82 9.21 7.57
C LEU A 82 -1.83 10.24 8.15
N THR A 83 -2.23 10.93 9.22
CA THR A 83 -1.52 12.16 9.63
C THR A 83 -0.13 11.96 10.22
N TRP A 84 0.16 10.81 10.84
CA TRP A 84 1.46 10.60 11.50
C TRP A 84 2.59 10.23 10.52
N VAL A 85 2.29 9.88 9.27
CA VAL A 85 3.35 9.63 8.27
C VAL A 85 3.79 10.91 7.56
N LEU A 86 3.04 12.00 7.73
CA LEU A 86 3.28 13.26 7.03
C LEU A 86 4.65 13.89 7.33
N PRO A 87 5.20 13.87 8.57
CA PRO A 87 6.56 14.34 8.81
C PRO A 87 7.61 13.59 7.99
N ARG A 88 7.53 12.27 7.97
CA ARG A 88 8.43 11.43 7.17
C ARG A 88 8.25 11.66 5.67
N PHE A 89 7.01 11.76 5.19
CA PHE A 89 6.73 12.00 3.77
C PHE A 89 6.98 13.44 3.35
N SER A 90 7.28 14.35 4.27
CA SER A 90 7.83 15.67 3.93
C SER A 90 9.33 15.60 3.60
N VAL A 91 9.97 14.45 3.84
CA VAL A 91 11.42 14.23 3.62
C VAL A 91 11.68 13.12 2.59
N VAL A 92 11.03 11.97 2.76
CA VAL A 92 11.26 10.76 1.96
C VAL A 92 10.29 10.72 0.79
N ASN A 93 10.84 10.64 -0.42
CA ASN A 93 10.09 10.62 -1.66
C ASN A 93 9.60 9.21 -2.05
N GLY A 94 8.57 9.15 -2.90
CA GLY A 94 8.03 7.89 -3.46
C GLY A 94 6.99 7.20 -2.58
N HIS A 95 6.56 7.84 -1.49
CA HIS A 95 5.61 7.28 -0.53
C HIS A 95 4.41 8.19 -0.22
N GLU A 96 4.33 9.36 -0.84
CA GLU A 96 3.33 10.41 -0.57
C GLU A 96 1.91 9.87 -0.73
N HIS A 97 1.68 9.07 -1.77
CA HIS A 97 0.39 8.46 -2.07
C HIS A 97 -0.15 7.57 -0.94
N LYS A 98 0.73 7.05 -0.06
CA LYS A 98 0.37 6.23 1.10
C LYS A 98 -0.25 7.05 2.23
N ALA A 99 -0.03 8.38 2.27
CA ALA A 99 -0.69 9.24 3.25
C ALA A 99 -2.18 9.47 2.97
N PHE A 100 -2.65 9.15 1.76
CA PHE A 100 -4.00 9.45 1.30
C PHE A 100 -4.73 8.17 0.87
N ILE A 101 -5.57 7.66 1.77
CA ILE A 101 -6.27 6.38 1.65
C ILE A 101 -7.70 6.66 1.16
N PRO A 102 -8.16 6.06 0.05
CA PRO A 102 -9.55 6.18 -0.37
C PRO A 102 -10.53 5.65 0.70
N TYR A 103 -11.67 6.31 0.86
CA TYR A 103 -12.77 5.80 1.68
C TYR A 103 -13.43 4.57 1.03
N GLY A 104 -14.03 3.68 1.83
CA GLY A 104 -14.69 2.45 1.34
C GLY A 104 -14.37 1.24 2.21
N PRO A 105 -13.17 0.63 2.07
CA PRO A 105 -12.84 -0.69 2.63
C PRO A 105 -13.12 -0.87 4.13
N TYR A 106 -13.08 0.21 4.91
CA TYR A 106 -13.31 0.18 6.35
C TYR A 106 -14.79 -0.02 6.75
N LEU A 107 -15.71 0.28 5.83
CA LEU A 107 -17.17 0.17 6.01
C LEU A 107 -17.79 -0.99 5.22
N ASP A 108 -17.01 -1.74 4.42
CA ASP A 108 -17.53 -2.81 3.54
C ASP A 108 -18.26 -3.94 4.29
N HIS A 109 -17.94 -4.14 5.58
CA HIS A 109 -18.51 -5.20 6.40
C HIS A 109 -19.77 -4.78 7.17
N VAL A 110 -20.13 -3.50 7.16
CA VAL A 110 -21.34 -3.03 7.86
C VAL A 110 -22.61 -3.36 7.05
N PRO A 111 -23.80 -3.45 7.68
CA PRO A 111 -25.04 -3.77 6.97
C PRO A 111 -25.35 -2.75 5.85
N LYS A 112 -25.85 -3.23 4.71
CA LYS A 112 -26.28 -2.34 3.62
C LYS A 112 -27.42 -1.42 4.11
N GLY A 113 -27.30 -0.13 3.82
CA GLY A 113 -28.26 0.89 4.24
C GLY A 113 -28.09 1.41 5.67
N SER A 114 -27.20 0.83 6.48
CA SER A 114 -26.95 1.32 7.85
C SER A 114 -26.09 2.58 7.90
N TYR A 115 -25.52 2.99 6.76
CA TYR A 115 -24.84 4.26 6.62
C TYR A 115 -25.10 4.93 5.27
N GLN A 116 -24.85 6.23 5.22
CA GLN A 116 -24.82 7.05 4.02
C GLN A 116 -23.58 7.94 4.04
N TRP A 117 -22.89 8.03 2.91
CA TRP A 117 -21.77 8.94 2.74
C TRP A 117 -22.22 10.21 2.01
N VAL A 118 -21.82 11.38 2.51
CA VAL A 118 -22.10 12.69 1.94
C VAL A 118 -20.79 13.45 1.82
N ARG A 119 -20.36 13.73 0.58
CA ARG A 119 -19.16 14.52 0.33
C ARG A 119 -19.49 16.00 0.31
N ASP A 120 -19.39 16.65 1.46
CA ASP A 120 -19.72 18.07 1.63
C ASP A 120 -19.05 18.66 2.89
N SER A 121 -19.19 19.96 3.10
CA SER A 121 -18.81 20.65 4.34
C SER A 121 -20.06 21.12 5.09
N VAL A 122 -20.05 21.03 6.41
CA VAL A 122 -21.09 21.62 7.27
C VAL A 122 -20.74 23.07 7.55
N GLU A 123 -21.67 23.98 7.30
CA GLU A 123 -21.51 25.41 7.59
C GLU A 123 -22.17 25.82 8.90
N ARG A 124 -23.32 25.22 9.22
CA ARG A 124 -24.09 25.55 10.42
C ARG A 124 -24.77 24.33 11.02
N ILE A 125 -24.84 24.31 12.36
CA ILE A 125 -25.64 23.34 13.12
C ILE A 125 -26.84 24.09 13.67
N VAL A 126 -28.03 23.64 13.31
CA VAL A 126 -29.31 24.16 13.83
C VAL A 126 -29.85 23.13 14.82
N PRO A 127 -29.87 23.42 16.13
CA PRO A 127 -30.37 22.47 17.10
C PRO A 127 -31.89 22.32 16.97
N GLY A 128 -32.40 21.13 17.30
CA GLY A 128 -33.84 20.92 17.40
C GLY A 128 -34.42 21.57 18.65
N GLU A 129 -35.63 22.11 18.56
CA GLU A 129 -36.38 22.65 19.70
C GLU A 129 -37.52 21.68 20.10
N ASN A 130 -37.92 21.67 21.37
CA ASN A 130 -39.15 21.03 21.86
C ASN A 130 -39.38 19.55 21.44
N GLY A 131 -38.32 18.75 21.34
CA GLY A 131 -38.42 17.33 20.97
C GLY A 131 -38.35 17.04 19.47
N HIS A 132 -38.08 18.07 18.64
CA HIS A 132 -37.79 17.91 17.22
C HIS A 132 -36.31 17.56 16.97
N THR A 133 -36.06 16.95 15.81
CA THR A 133 -34.72 16.63 15.30
C THR A 133 -33.97 17.91 14.94
N GLY A 134 -32.66 17.96 15.22
CA GLY A 134 -31.81 19.05 14.73
C GLY A 134 -31.52 18.90 13.25
N LYS A 135 -30.89 19.89 12.63
CA LYS A 135 -30.38 19.78 11.25
C LYS A 135 -28.97 20.37 11.11
N VAL A 136 -28.21 19.84 10.17
CA VAL A 136 -26.97 20.46 9.69
C VAL A 136 -27.19 21.02 8.30
N GLU A 137 -26.72 22.24 8.11
CA GLU A 137 -26.80 22.94 6.81
C GLU A 137 -25.45 22.82 6.12
N LEU A 138 -25.47 22.33 4.89
CA LEU A 138 -24.28 22.02 4.11
C LEU A 138 -23.90 23.18 3.18
N ALA A 139 -22.63 23.25 2.79
CA ALA A 139 -22.13 24.25 1.85
C ALA A 139 -22.79 24.13 0.45
N SER A 140 -23.33 22.96 0.09
CA SER A 140 -24.13 22.80 -1.13
C SER A 140 -25.54 23.40 -1.06
N GLY A 141 -25.96 23.93 0.09
CA GLY A 141 -27.32 24.43 0.34
C GLY A 141 -28.34 23.34 0.69
N LYS A 142 -27.89 22.09 0.89
CA LYS A 142 -28.73 20.99 1.37
C LYS A 142 -28.75 20.92 2.89
N ASP A 143 -29.85 20.41 3.43
CA ASP A 143 -30.01 20.17 4.87
C ASP A 143 -30.07 18.67 5.16
N ILE A 144 -29.48 18.26 6.29
CA ILE A 144 -29.58 16.89 6.80
C ILE A 144 -30.05 16.93 8.25
N GLU A 145 -31.23 16.38 8.51
CA GLU A 145 -31.76 16.22 9.86
C GLU A 145 -30.97 15.18 10.65
N PHE A 146 -30.90 15.34 11.98
CA PHE A 146 -30.26 14.42 12.90
C PHE A 146 -31.00 14.30 14.24
N ASP A 147 -31.07 13.08 14.77
CA ASP A 147 -31.43 12.82 16.17
C ASP A 147 -30.21 13.00 17.07
N TYR A 148 -29.03 12.58 16.59
CA TYR A 148 -27.75 12.66 17.29
C TYR A 148 -26.65 13.16 16.37
N LEU A 149 -25.69 13.91 16.94
CA LEU A 149 -24.57 14.50 16.21
C LEU A 149 -23.23 14.14 16.85
N VAL A 150 -22.27 13.73 16.02
CA VAL A 150 -20.88 13.50 16.41
C VAL A 150 -19.98 14.51 15.71
N LEU A 151 -19.31 15.36 16.47
CA LEU A 151 -18.31 16.31 16.00
C LEU A 151 -16.91 15.69 16.05
N ALA A 152 -16.38 15.38 14.87
CA ALA A 152 -15.05 14.83 14.69
C ALA A 152 -14.23 15.66 13.68
N THR A 153 -14.39 17.00 13.71
CA THR A 153 -13.77 17.94 12.77
C THR A 153 -12.26 18.12 12.96
N GLY A 154 -11.70 17.58 14.04
CA GLY A 154 -10.26 17.56 14.31
C GLY A 154 -9.65 18.96 14.45
N ALA A 155 -8.44 19.14 13.93
CA ALA A 155 -7.70 20.39 13.96
C ALA A 155 -7.14 20.73 12.57
N SER A 156 -7.11 22.03 12.25
CA SER A 156 -6.47 22.57 11.04
C SER A 156 -5.00 22.85 11.28
N GLY A 157 -4.20 22.84 10.21
CA GLY A 157 -2.78 23.14 10.22
C GLY A 157 -2.18 22.98 8.82
N ALA A 158 -0.86 23.04 8.74
CA ALA A 158 -0.10 22.82 7.51
C ALA A 158 0.91 21.66 7.67
N LEU A 159 1.64 21.37 6.60
CA LEU A 159 2.74 20.41 6.63
C LEU A 159 3.80 20.87 7.64
N PRO A 160 4.44 19.93 8.37
CA PRO A 160 4.38 18.47 8.21
C PRO A 160 3.23 17.78 8.97
N SER A 161 2.32 18.52 9.63
CA SER A 161 1.33 17.90 10.53
C SER A 161 -0.02 17.63 9.87
N ARG A 162 -0.44 18.45 8.91
CA ARG A 162 -1.71 18.35 8.18
C ARG A 162 -1.51 18.75 6.72
N VAL A 163 -2.33 18.22 5.82
CA VAL A 163 -2.29 18.62 4.41
C VAL A 163 -3.63 19.27 4.05
N PRO A 164 -3.69 20.60 3.84
CA PRO A 164 -4.91 21.28 3.43
C PRO A 164 -5.19 21.00 1.94
N ALA A 165 -5.56 19.77 1.63
CA ALA A 165 -5.88 19.32 0.27
C ALA A 165 -7.20 18.56 0.25
N GLY A 166 -8.11 18.99 -0.64
CA GLY A 166 -9.45 18.39 -0.80
C GLY A 166 -9.45 17.12 -1.65
N SER A 167 -8.37 16.90 -2.40
CA SER A 167 -8.15 15.70 -3.21
C SER A 167 -6.83 15.01 -2.89
N LYS A 168 -6.77 13.70 -3.14
CA LYS A 168 -5.55 12.90 -2.98
C LYS A 168 -4.40 13.43 -3.83
N GLN A 169 -4.69 13.80 -5.08
CA GLN A 169 -3.68 14.26 -6.03
C GLN A 169 -3.04 15.58 -5.56
N GLU A 170 -3.87 16.54 -5.13
CA GLU A 170 -3.41 17.80 -4.55
C GLU A 170 -2.53 17.56 -3.31
N GLY A 171 -2.94 16.65 -2.43
CA GLY A 171 -2.16 16.33 -1.23
C GLY A 171 -0.78 15.73 -1.56
N ILE A 172 -0.70 14.88 -2.59
CA ILE A 172 0.55 14.33 -3.09
C ILE A 172 1.45 15.46 -3.61
N TYR A 173 0.90 16.38 -4.41
CA TYR A 173 1.67 17.51 -4.93
C TYR A 173 2.20 18.43 -3.83
N GLN A 174 1.41 18.67 -2.78
CA GLN A 174 1.89 19.45 -1.63
C GLN A 174 3.05 18.76 -0.92
N LEU A 175 3.00 17.44 -0.69
CA LEU A 175 4.12 16.70 -0.10
C LEU A 175 5.37 16.74 -1.00
N LEU A 176 5.22 16.51 -2.30
CA LEU A 176 6.33 16.59 -3.26
C LEU A 176 6.95 17.99 -3.29
N ALA A 177 6.13 19.05 -3.22
CA ALA A 177 6.61 20.42 -3.17
C ALA A 177 7.43 20.69 -1.89
N GLU A 178 6.98 20.21 -0.73
CA GLU A 178 7.74 20.36 0.52
C GLU A 178 9.06 19.58 0.50
N GLN A 179 9.06 18.36 -0.07
CA GLN A 179 10.28 17.57 -0.26
C GLN A 179 11.28 18.29 -1.16
N GLU A 180 10.82 18.91 -2.24
CA GLU A 180 11.66 19.65 -3.17
C GLU A 180 12.29 20.89 -2.52
N LYS A 181 11.50 21.65 -1.76
CA LYS A 181 12.02 22.78 -0.96
C LYS A 181 13.09 22.32 0.02
N LEU A 182 12.84 21.21 0.72
CA LEU A 182 13.81 20.63 1.66
C LEU A 182 15.09 20.15 0.95
N ARG A 183 14.95 19.54 -0.23
CA ARG A 183 16.07 19.05 -1.06
C ARG A 183 16.94 20.21 -1.55
N ALA A 184 16.33 21.30 -2.02
CA ALA A 184 17.01 22.46 -2.57
C ALA A 184 17.70 23.33 -1.50
N ALA A 185 17.19 23.35 -0.27
CA ALA A 185 17.74 24.16 0.82
C ALA A 185 19.07 23.63 1.36
N THR A 186 19.99 24.51 1.75
CA THR A 186 21.22 24.15 2.47
C THR A 186 21.07 24.36 3.97
N ASN A 187 20.40 25.45 4.37
CA ASN A 187 20.10 25.80 5.75
C ASN A 187 18.60 25.65 6.02
N VAL A 188 18.25 24.66 6.82
CA VAL A 188 16.86 24.33 7.17
C VAL A 188 16.62 24.65 8.64
N VAL A 189 15.60 25.47 8.91
CA VAL A 189 15.16 25.77 10.28
C VAL A 189 13.79 25.16 10.50
N ILE A 190 13.67 24.33 11.53
CA ILE A 190 12.41 23.67 11.92
C ILE A 190 12.00 24.23 13.27
N VAL A 191 10.77 24.76 13.36
CA VAL A 191 10.24 25.39 14.56
C VAL A 191 9.26 24.44 15.25
N GLY A 192 9.55 24.09 16.51
CA GLY A 192 8.65 23.35 17.39
C GLY A 192 9.08 21.92 17.69
N GLY A 193 9.62 21.70 18.90
CA GLY A 193 9.99 20.39 19.47
C GLY A 193 8.83 19.49 19.93
N GLY A 194 7.71 19.49 19.19
CA GLY A 194 6.66 18.47 19.33
C GLY A 194 7.00 17.23 18.49
N ALA A 195 6.15 16.19 18.53
CA ALA A 195 6.40 14.93 17.82
C ALA A 195 6.69 15.14 16.32
N ALA A 196 5.83 15.88 15.62
CA ALA A 196 6.01 16.15 14.19
C ALA A 196 7.31 16.90 13.87
N GLY A 197 7.72 17.85 14.71
CA GLY A 197 8.96 18.61 14.49
C GLY A 197 10.21 17.78 14.77
N ILE A 198 10.16 16.89 15.76
CA ILE A 198 11.26 15.94 16.05
C ILE A 198 11.41 14.92 14.94
N GLU A 199 10.31 14.34 14.45
CA GLU A 199 10.36 13.40 13.34
C GLU A 199 10.89 14.07 12.08
N LEU A 200 10.39 15.27 11.75
CA LEU A 200 10.84 16.02 10.57
C LEU A 200 12.33 16.36 10.64
N VAL A 201 12.80 16.93 11.76
CA VAL A 201 14.21 17.36 11.87
C VAL A 201 15.17 16.19 11.85
N ALA A 202 14.79 15.07 12.49
CA ALA A 202 15.62 13.87 12.52
C ALA A 202 15.64 13.17 11.16
N ASP A 203 14.49 13.01 10.50
CA ASP A 203 14.44 12.41 9.16
C ASP A 203 15.18 13.30 8.14
N ALA A 204 15.04 14.63 8.22
CA ALA A 204 15.75 15.58 7.34
C ALA A 204 17.26 15.46 7.49
N LYS A 205 17.79 15.49 8.73
CA LYS A 205 19.23 15.36 8.97
C LYS A 205 19.77 13.97 8.65
N SER A 206 18.97 12.93 8.90
CA SER A 206 19.33 11.55 8.55
C SER A 206 19.37 11.33 7.03
N ARG A 207 18.52 12.02 6.25
CA ARG A 207 18.50 11.93 4.79
C ARG A 207 19.57 12.79 4.13
N TYR A 208 19.86 13.96 4.69
CA TYR A 208 20.81 14.93 4.16
C TYR A 208 21.87 15.30 5.21
N PRO A 209 22.84 14.41 5.49
CA PRO A 209 23.84 14.62 6.54
C PRO A 209 24.69 15.89 6.36
N GLU A 210 24.87 16.33 5.12
CA GLU A 210 25.65 17.51 4.73
C GLU A 210 24.96 18.84 5.01
N LYS A 211 23.62 18.85 5.15
CA LYS A 211 22.85 20.09 5.35
C LYS A 211 22.95 20.60 6.79
N SER A 212 22.84 21.93 6.94
CA SER A 212 22.67 22.57 8.24
C SER A 212 21.19 22.52 8.63
N VAL A 213 20.84 21.66 9.59
CA VAL A 213 19.46 21.48 10.05
C VAL A 213 19.38 21.91 11.52
N THR A 214 18.57 22.94 11.79
CA THR A 214 18.41 23.53 13.13
C THR A 214 16.98 23.36 13.65
N LEU A 215 16.83 22.84 14.87
CA LEU A 215 15.57 22.82 15.61
C LEU A 215 15.52 24.04 16.54
N VAL A 216 14.50 24.89 16.39
CA VAL A 216 14.20 25.99 17.33
C VAL A 216 12.97 25.64 18.15
N HIS A 217 13.08 25.67 19.47
CA HIS A 217 11.98 25.39 20.38
C HIS A 217 11.89 26.39 21.53
N SER A 218 10.68 26.90 21.78
CA SER A 218 10.45 27.98 22.74
C SER A 218 10.47 27.58 24.22
N ARG A 219 10.64 26.29 24.53
CA ARG A 219 10.73 25.79 25.91
C ARG A 219 12.07 25.10 26.11
N LYS A 220 12.44 24.86 27.36
CA LYS A 220 13.68 24.17 27.73
C LYS A 220 13.62 22.65 27.53
N THR A 221 12.42 22.08 27.43
CA THR A 221 12.20 20.64 27.27
C THR A 221 11.41 20.34 25.99
N LEU A 222 11.79 19.26 25.30
CA LEU A 222 11.06 18.73 24.14
C LEU A 222 9.87 17.87 24.59
N LEU A 223 8.90 17.67 23.69
CA LEU A 223 7.80 16.73 23.90
C LEU A 223 7.02 16.95 25.20
N GLY A 224 6.73 18.20 25.57
CA GLY A 224 6.14 18.54 26.88
C GLY A 224 4.77 17.92 27.22
N ARG A 225 4.09 17.25 26.28
CA ARG A 225 2.88 16.43 26.54
C ARG A 225 3.18 14.97 26.88
N PHE A 226 4.45 14.57 26.79
CA PHE A 226 4.96 13.25 27.10
C PHE A 226 5.79 13.33 28.39
N GLY A 227 6.19 12.16 28.90
CA GLY A 227 7.08 12.09 30.06
C GLY A 227 8.44 12.78 29.84
N PRO A 228 9.05 13.38 30.88
CA PRO A 228 10.28 14.17 30.77
C PRO A 228 11.45 13.40 30.12
N ARG A 229 11.54 12.08 30.35
CA ARG A 229 12.64 11.26 29.83
C ARG A 229 12.60 11.05 28.32
N LEU A 230 11.40 11.09 27.72
CA LEU A 230 11.28 10.94 26.27
C LEU A 230 11.89 12.15 25.55
N GLY A 231 11.64 13.35 26.08
CA GLY A 231 12.22 14.60 25.56
C GLY A 231 13.76 14.59 25.63
N GLU A 232 14.33 14.17 26.76
CA GLU A 232 15.78 14.03 26.93
C GLU A 232 16.39 13.03 25.93
N LYS A 233 15.76 11.86 25.76
CA LYS A 233 16.24 10.84 24.82
C LYS A 233 16.11 11.25 23.36
N ALA A 234 15.05 11.99 23.03
CA ALA A 234 14.91 12.57 21.70
C ALA A 234 16.00 13.63 21.45
N LEU A 235 16.25 14.53 22.41
CA LEU A 235 17.32 15.53 22.30
C LEU A 235 18.69 14.88 22.08
N GLN A 236 19.03 13.88 22.89
CA GLN A 236 20.25 13.10 22.74
C GLN A 236 20.37 12.48 21.33
N ALA A 237 19.28 11.92 20.79
CA ALA A 237 19.28 11.32 19.45
C ALA A 237 19.45 12.38 18.34
N LEU A 238 18.92 13.59 18.52
CA LEU A 238 19.12 14.70 17.59
C LEU A 238 20.57 15.21 17.59
N GLU A 239 21.19 15.31 18.78
CA GLU A 239 22.59 15.68 18.93
C GLU A 239 23.53 14.62 18.32
N GLU A 240 23.24 13.33 18.52
CA GLU A 240 23.94 12.21 17.88
C GLU A 240 23.87 12.27 16.34
N LEU A 241 22.78 12.80 15.77
CA LEU A 241 22.61 13.02 14.33
C LEU A 241 23.28 14.31 13.82
N GLY A 242 23.80 15.16 14.71
CA GLY A 242 24.39 16.45 14.36
C GLY A 242 23.37 17.54 14.02
N VAL A 243 22.16 17.47 14.57
CA VAL A 243 21.17 18.56 14.50
C VAL A 243 21.58 19.67 15.47
N ARG A 244 21.56 20.93 15.01
CA ARG A 244 21.73 22.09 15.92
C ARG A 244 20.41 22.33 16.66
N THR A 245 20.42 22.33 17.98
CA THR A 245 19.22 22.55 18.79
C THR A 245 19.31 23.88 19.54
N ILE A 246 18.27 24.71 19.43
CA ILE A 246 18.16 26.01 20.09
C ILE A 246 16.88 25.99 20.93
N MET A 247 17.07 25.97 22.25
CA MET A 247 16.01 25.79 23.24
C MET A 247 15.73 27.10 23.99
N GLY A 248 14.48 27.31 24.39
CA GLY A 248 14.04 28.54 25.06
C GLY A 248 13.83 29.74 24.14
N GLU A 249 13.92 29.57 22.82
CA GLU A 249 13.85 30.65 21.83
C GLU A 249 12.62 30.54 20.92
N ARG A 250 12.10 31.69 20.48
CA ARG A 250 11.01 31.78 19.50
C ARG A 250 11.54 32.41 18.22
N VAL A 251 11.05 31.95 17.07
CA VAL A 251 11.20 32.71 15.82
C VAL A 251 10.16 33.83 15.83
N LEU A 252 10.61 35.08 15.68
CA LEU A 252 9.76 36.28 15.68
C LEU A 252 9.39 36.72 14.26
N SER A 253 10.33 36.64 13.34
CA SER A 253 10.15 37.03 11.94
C SER A 253 10.95 36.13 11.00
N ASP A 254 10.43 35.99 9.78
CA ASP A 254 11.11 35.39 8.63
C ASP A 254 11.32 36.44 7.54
N ASN A 255 12.58 36.70 7.17
CA ASN A 255 12.89 37.53 6.02
C ASN A 255 13.24 36.60 4.85
N ALA A 256 12.24 36.28 4.03
CA ALA A 256 12.40 35.41 2.87
C ALA A 256 13.40 35.96 1.84
N GLU A 257 13.47 37.28 1.67
CA GLU A 257 14.41 37.94 0.76
C GLU A 257 15.85 37.90 1.31
N GLY A 258 15.99 38.07 2.63
CA GLY A 258 17.28 38.00 3.33
C GLY A 258 17.76 36.58 3.68
N ARG A 259 16.95 35.55 3.37
CA ARG A 259 17.19 34.13 3.72
C ARG A 259 17.62 33.93 5.16
N ASN A 260 16.89 34.57 6.08
CA ASN A 260 17.21 34.48 7.50
C ASN A 260 15.95 34.52 8.39
N VAL A 261 16.12 34.06 9.61
CA VAL A 261 15.10 34.10 10.67
C VAL A 261 15.68 34.74 11.92
N THR A 262 14.87 35.57 12.59
CA THR A 262 15.28 36.26 13.82
C THR A 262 14.64 35.61 15.05
N LEU A 263 15.47 35.32 16.06
CA LEU A 263 15.07 34.73 17.32
C LEU A 263 14.62 35.78 18.34
N SER A 264 14.00 35.34 19.43
CA SER A 264 13.55 36.21 20.53
C SER A 264 14.68 36.91 21.27
N SER A 265 15.89 36.36 21.27
CA SER A 265 17.10 37.03 21.75
C SER A 265 17.67 38.09 20.81
N GLY A 266 17.18 38.17 19.57
CA GLY A 266 17.76 39.00 18.51
C GLY A 266 18.82 38.29 17.66
N GLU A 267 19.23 37.06 18.00
CA GLU A 267 20.10 36.24 17.13
C GLU A 267 19.42 36.02 15.77
N THR A 268 20.20 36.10 14.68
CA THR A 268 19.74 35.84 13.32
C THR A 268 20.40 34.59 12.77
N LEU A 269 19.60 33.68 12.22
CA LEU A 269 20.06 32.42 11.62
C LEU A 269 19.87 32.46 10.11
N ALA A 270 20.86 31.98 9.36
CA ALA A 270 20.67 31.70 7.93
C ALA A 270 19.62 30.60 7.75
N CYS A 271 18.70 30.81 6.81
CA CYS A 271 17.56 29.94 6.58
C CYS A 271 17.12 30.05 5.11
N ASP A 272 17.37 28.99 4.34
CA ASP A 272 16.85 28.82 2.98
C ASP A 272 15.43 28.23 3.02
N TYR A 273 15.13 27.45 4.05
CA TYR A 273 13.81 26.83 4.21
C TYR A 273 13.39 26.75 5.68
N LEU A 274 12.25 27.37 5.99
CA LEU A 274 11.65 27.43 7.30
C LEU A 274 10.41 26.54 7.35
N VAL A 275 10.37 25.60 8.29
CA VAL A 275 9.20 24.74 8.51
C VAL A 275 8.63 24.96 9.91
N LYS A 276 7.36 25.38 9.98
CA LYS A 276 6.66 25.65 11.24
C LYS A 276 5.85 24.42 11.66
N CYS A 277 6.37 23.64 12.60
CA CYS A 277 5.70 22.48 13.21
C CYS A 277 4.80 22.88 14.40
N VAL A 278 4.21 24.07 14.32
CA VAL A 278 3.37 24.69 15.34
C VAL A 278 2.10 25.24 14.69
N GLY A 279 1.15 25.72 15.48
CA GLY A 279 0.00 26.46 14.95
C GLY A 279 -1.19 25.59 14.52
N GLN A 280 -1.28 24.35 15.00
CA GLN A 280 -2.53 23.60 14.88
C GLN A 280 -3.63 24.26 15.70
N SER A 281 -4.81 24.42 15.12
CA SER A 281 -5.98 25.00 15.77
C SER A 281 -7.17 24.06 15.70
N PRO A 282 -7.90 23.81 16.80
CA PRO A 282 -9.09 22.98 16.78
C PRO A 282 -10.17 23.56 15.85
N ASN A 283 -10.88 22.70 15.13
CA ASN A 283 -11.93 23.10 14.18
C ASN A 283 -13.28 23.27 14.89
N SER A 284 -13.33 24.19 15.86
CA SER A 284 -14.45 24.38 16.79
C SER A 284 -15.46 25.46 16.36
N LYS A 285 -15.29 26.08 15.18
CA LYS A 285 -16.16 27.19 14.70
C LYS A 285 -17.65 26.88 14.76
N LEU A 286 -18.06 25.66 14.39
CA LEU A 286 -19.46 25.22 14.45
C LEU A 286 -20.03 25.27 15.88
N ILE A 287 -19.22 24.89 16.87
CA ILE A 287 -19.61 24.89 18.29
C ILE A 287 -19.44 26.25 18.92
N GLN A 288 -18.48 27.06 18.47
CA GLN A 288 -18.39 28.45 18.88
C GLN A 288 -19.66 29.24 18.53
N ALA A 289 -20.27 28.97 17.37
CA ALA A 289 -21.53 29.59 16.97
C ALA A 289 -22.75 29.03 17.73
N LEU A 290 -22.78 27.71 17.96
CA LEU A 290 -23.90 27.02 18.61
C LEU A 290 -23.92 27.19 20.14
N SER A 291 -22.78 27.02 20.78
CA SER A 291 -22.59 27.06 22.24
C SER A 291 -21.21 27.66 22.58
N PRO A 292 -21.09 29.00 22.60
CA PRO A 292 -19.85 29.68 22.97
C PRO A 292 -19.28 29.22 24.33
N LYS A 293 -20.16 28.92 25.29
CA LYS A 293 -19.77 28.45 26.63
C LYS A 293 -19.13 27.06 26.65
N SER A 294 -19.34 26.26 25.59
CA SER A 294 -18.67 24.98 25.38
C SER A 294 -17.29 25.10 24.74
N ILE A 295 -16.78 26.31 24.49
CA ILE A 295 -15.41 26.51 23.99
C ILE A 295 -14.47 26.92 25.13
N SER A 296 -13.30 26.28 25.24
CA SER A 296 -12.26 26.64 26.20
C SER A 296 -11.35 27.75 25.71
N GLU A 297 -10.50 28.28 26.59
CA GLU A 297 -9.55 29.35 26.25
C GLU A 297 -8.57 28.94 25.13
N THR A 298 -8.30 27.65 24.99
CA THR A 298 -7.44 27.11 23.93
C THR A 298 -8.19 26.87 22.62
N GLY A 299 -9.48 27.23 22.55
CA GLY A 299 -10.36 27.03 21.40
C GLY A 299 -10.94 25.63 21.26
N HIS A 300 -10.65 24.71 22.17
CA HIS A 300 -11.16 23.33 22.13
C HIS A 300 -12.59 23.22 22.66
N VAL A 301 -13.29 22.15 22.28
CA VAL A 301 -14.66 21.88 22.75
C VAL A 301 -14.63 21.19 24.10
N LYS A 302 -15.16 21.86 25.13
CA LYS A 302 -15.39 21.31 26.47
C LYS A 302 -16.50 20.27 26.43
N VAL A 303 -16.17 19.05 26.85
CA VAL A 303 -17.10 17.92 26.95
C VAL A 303 -17.26 17.44 28.38
N ARG A 304 -18.39 16.79 28.65
CA ARG A 304 -18.62 16.02 29.89
C ARG A 304 -17.85 14.69 29.84
N PRO A 305 -17.71 13.95 30.96
CA PRO A 305 -17.12 12.60 30.95
C PRO A 305 -17.80 11.64 29.97
N THR A 306 -19.05 11.89 29.59
CA THR A 306 -19.80 11.12 28.59
C THR A 306 -19.50 11.50 27.13
N LEU A 307 -18.55 12.41 26.90
CA LEU A 307 -18.17 13.00 25.61
C LEU A 307 -19.27 13.84 24.93
N GLN A 308 -20.35 14.12 25.64
CA GLN A 308 -21.37 15.11 25.23
C GLN A 308 -20.83 16.53 25.43
N LEU A 309 -21.37 17.51 24.72
CA LEU A 309 -21.07 18.92 25.01
C LEU A 309 -21.28 19.23 26.50
N SER A 310 -20.43 20.13 27.01
CA SER A 310 -20.52 20.67 28.37
C SER A 310 -21.83 21.44 28.61
N ASP A 311 -22.40 22.05 27.56
CA ASP A 311 -23.73 22.62 27.60
C ASP A 311 -24.80 21.53 27.68
N THR A 312 -25.46 21.45 28.83
CA THR A 312 -26.51 20.46 29.11
C THR A 312 -27.79 20.65 28.29
N SER A 313 -27.93 21.78 27.59
CA SER A 313 -29.01 22.02 26.62
C SER A 313 -28.89 21.10 25.41
N PHE A 314 -27.68 20.65 25.06
CA PHE A 314 -27.41 19.80 23.89
C PHE A 314 -27.06 18.38 24.30
N LYS A 315 -28.07 17.61 24.72
CA LYS A 315 -27.91 16.23 25.20
C LYS A 315 -27.60 15.23 24.09
N ASN A 316 -27.85 15.56 22.84
CA ASN A 316 -27.68 14.68 21.68
C ASN A 316 -26.43 14.99 20.84
N ILE A 317 -25.58 15.93 21.29
CA ILE A 317 -24.38 16.35 20.57
C ILE A 317 -23.13 15.88 21.33
N TYR A 318 -22.28 15.13 20.65
CA TYR A 318 -21.04 14.54 21.14
C TYR A 318 -19.84 15.06 20.35
N ALA A 319 -18.65 15.06 20.95
CA ALA A 319 -17.41 15.42 20.28
C ALA A 319 -16.28 14.43 20.58
N ALA A 320 -15.44 14.16 19.60
CA ALA A 320 -14.30 13.22 19.72
C ALA A 320 -13.11 13.64 18.84
N GLY A 321 -11.91 13.22 19.26
CA GLY A 321 -10.64 13.48 18.59
C GLY A 321 -10.01 14.82 18.97
N ASP A 322 -9.17 15.36 18.08
CA ASP A 322 -8.34 16.53 18.38
C ASP A 322 -9.14 17.79 18.75
N ILE A 323 -10.43 17.86 18.41
CA ILE A 323 -11.30 19.01 18.71
C ILE A 323 -11.61 19.15 20.22
N VAL A 324 -11.56 18.05 20.97
CA VAL A 324 -12.03 17.99 22.37
C VAL A 324 -11.02 18.57 23.34
N ASP A 325 -11.48 19.29 24.36
CA ASP A 325 -10.64 19.70 25.49
C ASP A 325 -10.57 18.59 26.53
N MET A 326 -9.44 17.91 26.58
CA MET A 326 -9.20 16.81 27.50
C MET A 326 -7.71 16.69 27.78
N ASP A 327 -7.39 16.35 29.03
CA ASP A 327 -6.02 16.14 29.47
C ASP A 327 -5.52 14.76 29.04
N ASN A 328 -5.22 14.62 27.74
CA ASN A 328 -4.64 13.44 27.15
C ASN A 328 -3.67 13.76 26.01
N ILE A 329 -2.88 12.76 25.62
CA ILE A 329 -2.04 12.86 24.43
C ILE A 329 -2.95 12.75 23.21
N LYS A 330 -3.13 13.87 22.51
CA LYS A 330 -3.87 13.95 21.23
C LYS A 330 -3.14 13.14 20.15
N ASN A 331 -3.63 11.93 19.90
CA ASN A 331 -3.11 11.02 18.89
C ASN A 331 -4.26 10.20 18.26
N GLY A 332 -3.96 9.45 17.20
CA GLY A 332 -4.96 8.65 16.49
C GLY A 332 -5.60 7.56 17.34
N ARG A 333 -4.87 6.99 18.32
CA ARG A 333 -5.41 5.96 19.22
C ARG A 333 -6.45 6.54 20.16
N ALA A 334 -6.13 7.63 20.85
CA ALA A 334 -7.06 8.32 21.73
C ALA A 334 -8.32 8.79 20.96
N ALA A 335 -8.15 9.28 19.73
CA ALA A 335 -9.27 9.66 18.87
C ALA A 335 -10.21 8.48 18.55
N VAL A 336 -9.66 7.30 18.32
CA VAL A 336 -10.42 6.05 18.08
C VAL A 336 -11.16 5.61 19.35
N GLU A 337 -10.51 5.60 20.51
CA GLU A 337 -11.14 5.22 21.78
C GLU A 337 -12.28 6.16 22.17
N GLN A 338 -12.08 7.48 22.00
CA GLN A 338 -13.15 8.47 22.18
C GLN A 338 -14.33 8.23 21.23
N ALA A 339 -14.05 7.95 19.96
CA ALA A 339 -15.08 7.67 18.97
C ALA A 339 -15.90 6.41 19.30
N GLN A 340 -15.24 5.36 19.79
CA GLN A 340 -15.90 4.15 20.25
C GLN A 340 -16.83 4.42 21.44
N ALA A 341 -16.35 5.19 22.43
CA ALA A 341 -17.17 5.60 23.59
C ALA A 341 -18.38 6.45 23.18
N VAL A 342 -18.20 7.41 22.25
CA VAL A 342 -19.31 8.20 21.68
C VAL A 342 -20.35 7.31 21.01
N ALA A 343 -19.93 6.39 20.15
CA ALA A 343 -20.86 5.49 19.45
C ALA A 343 -21.67 4.63 20.43
N GLN A 344 -21.01 4.06 21.45
CA GLN A 344 -21.67 3.29 22.50
C GLN A 344 -22.70 4.12 23.28
N ASN A 345 -22.34 5.37 23.61
CA ASN A 345 -23.21 6.28 24.36
C ASN A 345 -24.44 6.71 23.55
N ILE A 346 -24.30 6.91 22.23
CA ILE A 346 -25.42 7.18 21.33
C ILE A 346 -26.38 5.98 21.30
N VAL A 347 -25.86 4.76 21.08
CA VAL A 347 -26.69 3.55 21.07
C VAL A 347 -27.39 3.32 22.41
N ARG A 348 -26.70 3.58 23.53
CA ARG A 348 -27.29 3.55 24.88
C ARG A 348 -28.39 4.58 25.02
N SER A 349 -28.20 5.80 24.52
CA SER A 349 -29.21 6.85 24.57
C SER A 349 -30.46 6.47 23.80
N ILE A 350 -30.31 5.91 22.59
CA ILE A 350 -31.43 5.40 21.78
C ILE A 350 -32.21 4.31 22.52
N LYS A 351 -31.51 3.44 23.26
CA LYS A 351 -32.10 2.38 24.07
C LYS A 351 -32.56 2.83 25.47
N SER A 352 -32.52 4.14 25.77
CA SER A 352 -32.82 4.70 27.08
C SER A 352 -32.01 4.08 28.24
N GLN A 353 -30.74 3.75 27.96
CA GLN A 353 -29.79 3.20 28.92
C GLN A 353 -28.84 4.28 29.47
N ASN A 354 -28.27 4.00 30.65
CA ASN A 354 -27.27 4.85 31.29
C ASN A 354 -26.02 5.01 30.40
N GLN A 355 -25.53 6.25 30.33
CA GLN A 355 -24.33 6.64 29.61
C GLN A 355 -23.07 6.13 30.33
N LEU A 356 -22.03 5.83 29.56
CA LEU A 356 -20.70 5.47 30.04
C LEU A 356 -19.83 6.72 30.18
N GLU A 357 -19.04 6.76 31.24
CA GLU A 357 -17.96 7.74 31.37
C GLU A 357 -16.71 7.26 30.64
N TYR A 358 -16.14 8.14 29.81
CA TYR A 358 -14.83 7.96 29.20
C TYR A 358 -13.77 8.67 30.05
N ARG A 359 -12.75 7.91 30.43
CA ARG A 359 -11.56 8.43 31.11
C ARG A 359 -10.33 7.98 30.30
N PRO A 360 -9.47 8.91 29.85
CA PRO A 360 -8.26 8.56 29.13
C PRO A 360 -7.43 7.53 29.90
N GLN A 361 -7.05 6.47 29.21
CA GLN A 361 -6.18 5.45 29.78
C GLN A 361 -4.72 5.74 29.43
N TRP A 362 -3.82 5.41 30.34
CA TRP A 362 -2.38 5.66 30.18
C TRP A 362 -1.79 5.06 28.90
N TRP A 363 -2.27 3.89 28.48
CA TRP A 363 -1.77 3.17 27.29
C TRP A 363 -2.20 3.83 25.98
N GLU A 364 -3.21 4.71 26.00
CA GLU A 364 -3.59 5.50 24.83
C GLU A 364 -2.43 6.42 24.39
N GLY A 365 -1.59 6.83 25.35
CA GLY A 365 -0.40 7.65 25.14
C GLY A 365 0.83 6.94 24.56
N MET A 366 0.83 5.60 24.46
CA MET A 366 1.98 4.85 23.97
C MET A 366 2.39 5.32 22.57
N THR A 367 3.66 5.68 22.39
CA THR A 367 4.10 6.39 21.19
C THR A 367 5.36 5.76 20.63
N LYS A 368 5.36 5.50 19.33
CA LYS A 368 6.55 5.21 18.54
C LYS A 368 6.94 6.51 17.83
N LEU A 369 8.05 7.11 18.23
CA LEU A 369 8.57 8.36 17.70
C LEU A 369 9.79 8.07 16.84
N HIS A 370 9.78 8.50 15.58
CA HIS A 370 10.96 8.41 14.73
C HIS A 370 11.98 9.49 15.11
N VAL A 371 13.24 9.07 15.24
CA VAL A 371 14.38 9.96 15.52
C VAL A 371 15.46 9.72 14.46
N GLY A 372 15.02 9.71 13.20
CA GLY A 372 15.81 9.43 12.01
C GLY A 372 15.29 8.24 11.21
N LEU A 373 15.86 8.02 10.02
CA LEU A 373 15.39 6.99 9.11
C LEU A 373 15.63 5.57 9.66
N GLY A 374 16.73 5.35 10.39
CA GLY A 374 17.13 4.06 10.93
C GLY A 374 16.78 3.81 12.41
N LYS A 375 16.17 4.76 13.11
CA LYS A 375 15.99 4.70 14.58
C LYS A 375 14.62 5.24 15.01
N ALA A 376 13.98 4.54 15.93
CA ALA A 376 12.76 5.00 16.60
C ALA A 376 12.84 4.76 18.11
N LEU A 377 12.16 5.61 18.87
CA LEU A 377 11.96 5.48 20.31
C LEU A 377 10.52 5.05 20.56
N VAL A 378 10.33 3.93 21.24
CA VAL A 378 9.02 3.47 21.72
C VAL A 378 8.89 3.86 23.18
N TRP A 379 7.92 4.71 23.49
CA TRP A 379 7.64 5.21 24.82
C TRP A 379 6.30 4.70 25.35
N MET A 380 6.28 4.37 26.63
CA MET A 380 5.08 4.14 27.41
C MET A 380 5.28 4.61 28.86
N GLY A 381 4.25 5.22 29.43
CA GLY A 381 4.26 5.65 30.82
C GLY A 381 2.85 5.80 31.40
N ASP A 382 2.73 5.63 32.71
CA ASP A 382 1.48 5.74 33.47
C ASP A 382 1.49 6.88 34.51
N GLY A 383 2.45 7.79 34.39
CA GLY A 383 2.71 8.87 35.35
C GLY A 383 3.57 8.45 36.55
N SER A 384 3.58 7.17 36.92
CA SER A 384 4.42 6.64 38.01
C SER A 384 5.74 6.03 37.51
N ALA A 385 5.72 5.45 36.31
CA ALA A 385 6.89 4.86 35.67
C ALA A 385 6.89 5.14 34.16
N GLU A 386 8.09 5.10 33.57
CA GLU A 386 8.31 5.24 32.13
C GLU A 386 9.26 4.17 31.60
N ILE A 387 8.95 3.65 30.42
CA ILE A 387 9.80 2.75 29.64
C ILE A 387 10.02 3.36 28.26
N ILE A 388 11.30 3.44 27.87
CA ILE A 388 11.75 3.87 26.55
C ILE A 388 12.60 2.75 25.97
N MET A 389 12.23 2.30 24.78
CA MET A 389 12.96 1.28 24.02
C MET A 389 13.44 1.89 22.71
N SER A 390 14.73 1.74 22.41
CA SER A 390 15.27 2.10 21.10
C SER A 390 15.09 0.93 20.15
N MET A 391 14.59 1.19 18.95
CA MET A 391 14.36 0.20 17.91
C MET A 391 15.08 0.61 16.63
N LYS A 392 15.84 -0.32 16.04
CA LYS A 392 16.40 -0.15 14.69
C LYS A 392 15.27 -0.35 13.68
N CYS A 393 15.13 0.57 12.74
CA CYS A 393 14.22 0.46 11.61
C CYS A 393 15.03 0.18 10.34
N ARG A 394 14.52 -0.62 9.39
CA ARG A 394 15.13 -0.65 8.06
C ARG A 394 14.97 0.73 7.42
N ALA A 395 15.96 1.16 6.62
CA ALA A 395 16.11 2.54 6.13
C ALA A 395 14.85 3.14 5.45
N GLU A 396 13.93 2.30 4.97
CA GLU A 396 12.72 2.68 4.22
C GLU A 396 11.45 1.90 4.62
N GLU A 397 11.44 1.21 5.77
CA GLU A 397 10.30 0.34 6.14
C GLU A 397 9.01 1.14 6.42
N LEU A 398 8.13 1.15 5.43
CA LEU A 398 6.68 1.24 5.58
C LEU A 398 6.09 0.03 4.84
N ASP A 399 5.72 -0.99 5.61
CA ASP A 399 5.08 -2.25 5.20
C ASP A 399 3.82 -2.03 4.32
N SER A 400 4.01 -1.70 3.05
CA SER A 400 3.00 -1.92 2.01
C SER A 400 3.46 -3.09 1.16
N ALA A 401 2.65 -4.15 1.14
CA ALA A 401 2.81 -5.24 0.20
C ALA A 401 3.02 -4.71 -1.23
N LYS A 402 4.02 -5.22 -1.93
CA LYS A 402 4.32 -4.84 -3.32
C LYS A 402 3.13 -5.15 -4.21
N LEU A 403 2.81 -4.25 -5.15
CA LEU A 403 1.82 -4.51 -6.20
C LEU A 403 2.50 -5.24 -7.35
N VAL A 404 1.96 -6.42 -7.69
CA VAL A 404 2.41 -7.23 -8.81
C VAL A 404 1.31 -7.35 -9.84
N VAL A 405 1.61 -6.97 -11.08
CA VAL A 405 0.71 -7.15 -12.22
C VAL A 405 1.07 -8.45 -12.92
N VAL A 406 0.11 -9.35 -13.09
CA VAL A 406 0.27 -10.60 -13.84
C VAL A 406 -0.52 -10.50 -15.15
N ALA A 407 0.19 -10.19 -16.23
CA ALA A 407 -0.34 -10.20 -17.58
C ALA A 407 -0.40 -11.64 -18.10
N GLY A 408 -1.62 -12.17 -18.25
CA GLY A 408 -1.89 -13.57 -18.61
C GLY A 408 -2.05 -14.49 -17.41
N GLY A 409 -2.59 -14.00 -16.29
CA GLY A 409 -2.62 -14.76 -15.03
C GLY A 409 -3.88 -15.62 -14.77
N SER A 410 -4.85 -15.71 -15.69
CA SER A 410 -6.10 -16.44 -15.44
C SER A 410 -5.98 -17.97 -15.50
N ARG A 411 -4.90 -18.53 -16.07
CA ARG A 411 -4.71 -19.98 -16.22
C ARG A 411 -3.21 -20.35 -16.21
N GLY A 412 -2.93 -21.65 -16.20
CA GLY A 412 -1.59 -22.20 -16.42
C GLY A 412 -0.51 -21.64 -15.48
N LEU A 413 0.65 -21.29 -16.06
CA LEU A 413 1.80 -20.77 -15.32
C LEU A 413 1.54 -19.40 -14.69
N GLY A 414 0.79 -18.51 -15.37
CA GLY A 414 0.46 -17.19 -14.85
C GLY A 414 -0.36 -17.27 -13.55
N LYS A 415 -1.38 -18.14 -13.53
CA LYS A 415 -2.16 -18.44 -12.31
C LYS A 415 -1.29 -19.04 -11.20
N ALA A 416 -0.43 -19.98 -11.55
CA ALA A 416 0.48 -20.60 -10.59
C ALA A 416 1.46 -19.59 -9.97
N LEU A 417 1.99 -18.65 -10.76
CA LEU A 417 2.82 -17.56 -10.26
C LEU A 417 2.02 -16.60 -9.37
N ALA A 418 0.78 -16.27 -9.74
CA ALA A 418 -0.09 -15.44 -8.90
C ALA A 418 -0.32 -16.08 -7.52
N LEU A 419 -0.58 -17.39 -7.46
CA LEU A 419 -0.74 -18.12 -6.19
C LEU A 419 0.53 -18.10 -5.32
N GLU A 420 1.71 -18.34 -5.91
CA GLU A 420 2.99 -18.31 -5.18
C GLU A 420 3.38 -16.89 -4.72
N LEU A 421 2.97 -15.86 -5.46
CA LEU A 421 3.19 -14.46 -5.05
C LEU A 421 2.21 -14.02 -3.97
N ALA A 422 0.96 -14.48 -4.03
CA ALA A 422 -0.05 -14.23 -3.00
C ALA A 422 0.36 -14.84 -1.65
N SER A 423 0.88 -16.07 -1.66
CA SER A 423 1.38 -16.75 -0.45
C SER A 423 2.60 -16.06 0.18
N LYS A 424 3.27 -15.18 -0.57
CA LYS A 424 4.38 -14.33 -0.12
C LYS A 424 3.97 -12.92 0.31
N GLY A 425 2.66 -12.64 0.34
CA GLY A 425 2.14 -11.36 0.82
C GLY A 425 2.02 -10.27 -0.24
N ALA A 426 2.13 -10.58 -1.54
CA ALA A 426 1.97 -9.58 -2.60
C ALA A 426 0.51 -9.15 -2.81
N ASN A 427 0.31 -7.88 -3.18
CA ASN A 427 -0.93 -7.43 -3.79
C ASN A 427 -0.90 -7.78 -5.28
N LEU A 428 -2.01 -8.23 -5.84
CA LEU A 428 -2.07 -8.76 -7.20
C LEU A 428 -3.12 -8.06 -8.03
N LEU A 429 -2.73 -7.67 -9.25
CA LEU A 429 -3.64 -7.32 -10.33
C LEU A 429 -3.45 -8.33 -11.47
N ILE A 430 -4.49 -9.09 -11.78
CA ILE A 430 -4.45 -10.14 -12.79
C ILE A 430 -5.17 -9.68 -14.05
N LEU A 431 -4.48 -9.67 -15.18
CA LEU A 431 -5.02 -9.25 -16.48
C LEU A 431 -5.19 -10.47 -17.39
N ALA A 432 -6.40 -10.68 -17.92
CA ALA A 432 -6.66 -11.70 -18.93
C ALA A 432 -7.96 -11.40 -19.71
N ARG A 433 -8.24 -12.16 -20.77
CA ARG A 433 -9.38 -11.92 -21.68
C ARG A 433 -10.71 -12.53 -21.22
N THR A 434 -10.68 -13.59 -20.42
CA THR A 434 -11.87 -14.39 -20.13
C THR A 434 -12.32 -14.21 -18.68
N GLU A 435 -13.44 -13.51 -18.50
CA GLU A 435 -13.99 -13.13 -17.19
C GLU A 435 -14.23 -14.33 -16.27
N ALA A 436 -14.89 -15.38 -16.75
CA ALA A 436 -15.19 -16.58 -15.95
C ALA A 436 -13.92 -17.15 -15.29
N THR A 437 -12.83 -17.29 -16.04
CA THR A 437 -11.58 -17.83 -15.49
C THR A 437 -10.79 -16.86 -14.63
N LEU A 438 -11.02 -15.55 -14.80
CA LEU A 438 -10.48 -14.54 -13.88
C LEU A 438 -11.17 -14.63 -12.53
N GLN A 439 -12.50 -14.81 -12.50
CA GLN A 439 -13.27 -14.96 -11.25
C GLN A 439 -12.82 -16.21 -10.48
N ASP A 440 -12.70 -17.36 -11.14
CA ASP A 440 -12.20 -18.59 -10.50
C ASP A 440 -10.78 -18.41 -9.96
N THR A 441 -9.93 -17.76 -10.75
CA THR A 441 -8.54 -17.50 -10.33
C THR A 441 -8.47 -16.53 -9.17
N GLN A 442 -9.30 -15.50 -9.16
CA GLN A 442 -9.37 -14.53 -8.07
C GLN A 442 -9.66 -15.23 -6.75
N LEU A 443 -10.68 -16.10 -6.72
CA LEU A 443 -11.04 -16.86 -5.53
C LEU A 443 -9.91 -17.75 -5.03
N GLU A 444 -9.21 -18.45 -5.93
CA GLU A 444 -8.07 -19.28 -5.54
C GLU A 444 -6.88 -18.46 -5.02
N VAL A 445 -6.62 -17.30 -5.62
CA VAL A 445 -5.52 -16.41 -5.24
C VAL A 445 -5.82 -15.73 -3.91
N GLU A 446 -7.05 -15.28 -3.68
CA GLU A 446 -7.52 -14.76 -2.40
C GLU A 446 -7.40 -15.81 -1.29
N ALA A 447 -7.72 -17.07 -1.58
CA ALA A 447 -7.53 -18.18 -0.63
C ALA A 447 -6.07 -18.46 -0.30
N ALA A 448 -5.13 -18.09 -1.18
CA ALA A 448 -3.69 -18.23 -0.96
C ALA A 448 -3.05 -17.02 -0.24
N CYS A 449 -3.79 -15.94 0.00
CA CYS A 449 -3.29 -14.77 0.71
C CYS A 449 -2.99 -15.08 2.18
N VAL A 450 -1.86 -14.57 2.67
CA VAL A 450 -1.41 -14.71 4.07
C VAL A 450 -1.97 -13.62 4.99
N SER A 451 -2.53 -12.55 4.42
CA SER A 451 -3.12 -11.46 5.17
C SER A 451 -4.43 -11.00 4.54
N SER A 452 -5.43 -10.70 5.37
CA SER A 452 -6.68 -10.06 4.95
C SER A 452 -6.50 -8.62 4.42
N LYS A 453 -5.29 -8.06 4.52
CA LYS A 453 -4.94 -6.75 3.97
C LYS A 453 -4.44 -6.82 2.52
N GLN A 454 -4.18 -8.02 1.99
CA GLN A 454 -3.79 -8.19 0.60
C GLN A 454 -4.95 -7.86 -0.32
N ILE A 455 -4.65 -7.17 -1.42
CA ILE A 455 -5.59 -6.86 -2.47
C ILE A 455 -5.33 -7.84 -3.61
N VAL A 456 -6.36 -8.56 -4.03
CA VAL A 456 -6.38 -9.36 -5.26
C VAL A 456 -7.47 -8.77 -6.14
N ASP A 457 -7.09 -8.31 -7.32
CA ASP A 457 -8.02 -7.72 -8.26
C ASP A 457 -7.79 -8.31 -9.66
N THR A 458 -8.85 -8.33 -10.46
CA THR A 458 -8.84 -8.89 -11.81
C THR A 458 -9.45 -7.91 -12.81
N ARG A 459 -8.90 -7.84 -14.02
CA ARG A 459 -9.43 -7.02 -15.10
C ARG A 459 -9.47 -7.81 -16.40
N VAL A 460 -10.63 -7.73 -17.06
CA VAL A 460 -10.81 -8.23 -18.42
C VAL A 460 -10.10 -7.26 -19.36
N VAL A 461 -9.03 -7.74 -20.00
CA VAL A 461 -8.15 -6.94 -20.87
C VAL A 461 -7.67 -7.81 -22.01
N ASP A 462 -7.80 -7.32 -23.24
CA ASP A 462 -7.03 -7.84 -24.36
C ASP A 462 -5.60 -7.30 -24.33
N LEU A 463 -4.64 -8.17 -24.04
CA LEU A 463 -3.23 -7.80 -23.96
C LEU A 463 -2.62 -7.49 -25.33
N THR A 464 -3.32 -7.79 -26.44
CA THR A 464 -2.93 -7.34 -27.78
C THR A 464 -3.32 -5.88 -28.03
N ASN A 465 -4.10 -5.27 -27.13
CA ASN A 465 -4.55 -3.88 -27.20
C ASN A 465 -3.85 -3.00 -26.12
N PRO A 466 -2.87 -2.16 -26.50
CA PRO A 466 -2.16 -1.27 -25.57
C PRO A 466 -3.06 -0.29 -24.80
N ASP A 467 -4.17 0.15 -25.40
CA ASP A 467 -5.06 1.14 -24.78
C ASP A 467 -5.85 0.52 -23.63
N GLU A 468 -6.27 -0.74 -23.76
CA GLU A 468 -6.93 -1.48 -22.69
C GLU A 468 -5.97 -1.76 -21.53
N ILE A 469 -4.72 -2.15 -21.83
CA ILE A 469 -3.68 -2.32 -20.80
C ILE A 469 -3.47 -1.00 -20.05
N THR A 470 -3.31 0.10 -20.78
CA THR A 470 -3.09 1.42 -20.19
C THR A 470 -4.26 1.84 -19.31
N ARG A 471 -5.50 1.62 -19.78
CA ARG A 471 -6.72 1.93 -19.01
C ARG A 471 -6.79 1.10 -17.73
N ALA A 472 -6.49 -0.20 -17.80
CA ALA A 472 -6.48 -1.07 -16.64
C ALA A 472 -5.44 -0.63 -15.59
N LEU A 473 -4.22 -0.26 -16.02
CA LEU A 473 -3.16 0.16 -15.11
C LEU A 473 -3.40 1.53 -14.46
N ARG A 474 -4.09 2.46 -15.14
CA ARG A 474 -4.35 3.83 -14.63
C ARG A 474 -5.15 3.89 -13.31
N HIS A 475 -5.91 2.85 -13.00
CA HIS A 475 -6.72 2.79 -11.78
C HIS A 475 -5.92 2.44 -10.53
N TYR A 476 -4.65 2.04 -10.69
CA TYR A 476 -3.77 1.61 -9.60
C TYR A 476 -2.55 2.52 -9.51
N HIS A 477 -1.84 2.45 -8.38
CA HIS A 477 -0.50 3.01 -8.34
C HIS A 477 0.42 2.23 -9.30
N PRO A 478 1.51 2.84 -9.78
CA PRO A 478 2.48 2.14 -10.61
C PRO A 478 2.94 0.84 -9.93
N PRO A 479 2.90 -0.31 -10.62
CA PRO A 479 3.22 -1.59 -10.01
C PRO A 479 4.71 -1.70 -9.71
N ASP A 480 5.08 -2.47 -8.69
CA ASP A 480 6.48 -2.74 -8.37
C ASP A 480 7.07 -3.83 -9.28
N ILE A 481 6.21 -4.76 -9.71
CA ILE A 481 6.58 -5.93 -10.51
C ILE A 481 5.57 -6.13 -11.63
N LEU A 482 6.05 -6.33 -12.85
CA LEU A 482 5.27 -6.81 -13.99
C LEU A 482 5.70 -8.24 -14.34
N VAL A 483 4.74 -9.16 -14.40
CA VAL A 483 4.91 -10.54 -14.83
C VAL A 483 4.18 -10.75 -16.16
N CYS A 484 4.92 -11.05 -17.22
CA CYS A 484 4.38 -11.34 -18.55
C CYS A 484 4.41 -12.85 -18.79
N THR A 485 3.22 -13.47 -18.76
CA THR A 485 3.03 -14.93 -18.88
C THR A 485 2.02 -15.33 -19.94
N ALA A 486 1.34 -14.35 -20.56
CA ALA A 486 0.41 -14.58 -21.65
C ALA A 486 1.10 -15.28 -22.84
N GLY A 487 0.41 -16.27 -23.43
CA GLY A 487 0.89 -17.02 -24.58
C GLY A 487 0.79 -18.53 -24.41
N GLY A 488 1.50 -19.25 -25.27
CA GLY A 488 1.41 -20.70 -25.46
C GLY A 488 1.07 -21.05 -26.92
N THR A 489 0.88 -22.35 -27.18
CA THR A 489 0.60 -22.92 -28.51
C THR A 489 -0.43 -24.04 -28.46
N PRO A 490 -1.68 -23.75 -28.07
CA PRO A 490 -2.72 -24.76 -28.04
C PRO A 490 -3.04 -25.29 -29.46
N THR A 491 -2.93 -24.45 -30.49
CA THR A 491 -3.34 -24.81 -31.87
C THR A 491 -2.30 -24.45 -32.94
N GLN A 492 -1.32 -23.60 -32.63
CA GLN A 492 -0.31 -23.09 -33.57
C GLN A 492 0.90 -24.03 -33.71
N VAL A 493 0.67 -25.33 -33.86
CA VAL A 493 1.70 -26.36 -34.07
C VAL A 493 1.55 -26.97 -35.46
N GLY A 494 2.66 -27.24 -36.14
CA GLY A 494 2.65 -27.73 -37.52
C GLY A 494 3.96 -27.48 -38.25
N PHE A 495 4.13 -28.13 -39.40
CA PHE A 495 5.25 -27.84 -40.31
C PHE A 495 4.96 -26.60 -41.15
N LEU A 496 6.01 -25.95 -41.65
CA LEU A 496 5.87 -24.67 -42.36
C LEU A 496 4.98 -24.77 -43.61
N ALA A 497 5.03 -25.89 -44.32
CA ALA A 497 4.22 -26.09 -45.52
C ALA A 497 2.71 -26.27 -45.21
N ASP A 498 2.39 -26.77 -44.02
CA ASP A 498 1.02 -27.21 -43.66
C ASP A 498 0.32 -26.25 -42.70
N ILE A 499 1.08 -25.43 -41.98
CA ILE A 499 0.52 -24.52 -40.97
C ILE A 499 -0.15 -23.30 -41.64
N PRO A 500 -1.41 -22.97 -41.30
CA PRO A 500 -2.08 -21.79 -41.84
C PRO A 500 -1.32 -20.48 -41.51
N PRO A 501 -1.26 -19.49 -42.42
CA PRO A 501 -0.61 -18.21 -42.17
C PRO A 501 -1.15 -17.46 -40.94
N GLU A 502 -2.45 -17.53 -40.70
CA GLU A 502 -3.14 -17.00 -39.53
C GLU A 502 -2.65 -17.62 -38.21
N ASN A 503 -2.20 -18.88 -38.21
CA ASN A 503 -1.58 -19.49 -37.03
C ASN A 503 -0.19 -18.88 -36.75
N LEU A 504 0.57 -18.51 -37.78
CA LEU A 504 1.86 -17.83 -37.62
C LEU A 504 1.66 -16.45 -36.98
N THR A 505 0.68 -15.69 -37.48
CA THR A 505 0.36 -14.34 -37.00
C THR A 505 -0.21 -14.37 -35.58
N SER A 506 -1.22 -15.21 -35.33
CA SER A 506 -1.84 -15.32 -34.01
C SER A 506 -0.88 -15.85 -32.94
N CYS A 507 0.11 -16.68 -33.30
CA CYS A 507 1.15 -17.10 -32.37
C CYS A 507 2.03 -15.91 -31.94
N MET A 508 2.42 -15.05 -32.88
CA MET A 508 3.17 -13.82 -32.59
C MET A 508 2.37 -12.85 -31.72
N GLU A 509 1.10 -12.64 -32.05
CA GLU A 509 0.20 -11.79 -31.28
C GLU A 509 0.06 -12.27 -29.84
N SER A 510 -0.28 -13.54 -29.64
CA SER A 510 -0.57 -14.12 -28.33
C SER A 510 0.65 -14.26 -27.42
N ASN A 511 1.86 -14.40 -27.97
CA ASN A 511 3.09 -14.57 -27.21
C ASN A 511 3.93 -13.29 -27.11
N TYR A 512 4.30 -12.69 -28.25
CA TYR A 512 5.24 -11.57 -28.28
C TYR A 512 4.54 -10.22 -28.10
N TYR A 513 3.47 -9.95 -28.86
CA TYR A 513 2.79 -8.65 -28.77
C TYR A 513 2.13 -8.42 -27.42
N THR A 514 1.48 -9.43 -26.85
CA THR A 514 0.98 -9.37 -25.46
C THR A 514 2.07 -9.00 -24.46
N THR A 515 3.30 -9.50 -24.66
CA THR A 515 4.45 -9.24 -23.78
C THR A 515 5.00 -7.81 -23.99
N ILE A 516 5.33 -7.43 -25.22
CA ILE A 516 5.94 -6.13 -25.48
C ILE A 516 4.99 -4.95 -25.20
N PHE A 517 3.69 -5.10 -25.45
CA PHE A 517 2.71 -4.06 -25.14
C PHE A 517 2.52 -3.89 -23.63
N ALA A 518 2.47 -4.98 -22.87
CA ALA A 518 2.42 -4.91 -21.40
C ALA A 518 3.67 -4.22 -20.83
N VAL A 519 4.86 -4.60 -21.33
CA VAL A 519 6.13 -3.97 -20.97
C VAL A 519 6.14 -2.48 -21.30
N GLN A 520 5.75 -2.10 -22.52
CA GLN A 520 5.75 -0.70 -22.97
C GLN A 520 4.79 0.16 -22.14
N CYS A 521 3.56 -0.31 -21.90
CA CYS A 521 2.57 0.42 -21.11
C CYS A 521 3.05 0.61 -19.66
N CYS A 522 3.59 -0.45 -19.05
CA CYS A 522 4.12 -0.40 -17.69
C CYS A 522 5.35 0.52 -17.59
N LEU A 523 6.27 0.44 -18.56
CA LEU A 523 7.47 1.29 -18.59
C LEU A 523 7.09 2.77 -18.74
N ARG A 524 6.16 3.10 -19.64
CA ARG A 524 5.65 4.48 -19.78
C ARG A 524 5.08 5.01 -18.46
N LEU A 525 4.30 4.20 -17.76
CA LEU A 525 3.78 4.54 -16.43
C LEU A 525 4.91 4.74 -15.42
N TRP A 526 5.94 3.90 -15.46
CA TRP A 526 7.10 4.00 -14.57
C TRP A 526 7.97 5.22 -14.81
N LEU A 527 8.15 5.64 -16.06
CA LEU A 527 8.99 6.79 -16.42
C LEU A 527 8.37 8.14 -16.00
N VAL A 528 7.05 8.21 -15.91
CA VAL A 528 6.34 9.39 -15.39
C VAL A 528 6.08 9.30 -13.87
N ALA A 529 6.37 8.14 -13.25
CA ALA A 529 6.20 7.92 -11.83
C ALA A 529 7.50 8.22 -11.06
N PRO A 530 7.42 8.65 -9.79
CA PRO A 530 8.60 8.81 -8.94
C PRO A 530 9.43 7.52 -8.86
N GLN A 531 10.76 7.66 -8.81
CA GLN A 531 11.67 6.55 -8.59
C GLN A 531 11.39 5.90 -7.24
N THR A 532 11.32 4.57 -7.22
CA THR A 532 11.14 3.80 -6.00
C THR A 532 12.50 3.46 -5.38
N PRO A 533 12.60 3.34 -4.04
CA PRO A 533 13.86 2.97 -3.41
C PRO A 533 14.34 1.54 -3.75
N SER A 534 13.39 0.64 -3.98
CA SER A 534 13.69 -0.69 -4.53
C SER A 534 13.57 -0.69 -6.06
N PRO A 535 14.39 -1.49 -6.77
CA PRO A 535 14.24 -1.66 -8.21
C PRO A 535 12.84 -2.16 -8.56
N ARG A 536 12.31 -1.68 -9.69
CA ARG A 536 11.12 -2.26 -10.32
C ARG A 536 11.52 -3.48 -11.15
N HIS A 537 10.68 -4.51 -11.16
CA HIS A 537 11.01 -5.78 -11.80
C HIS A 537 10.11 -6.07 -13.00
N ILE A 538 10.70 -6.42 -14.13
CA ILE A 538 10.01 -6.97 -15.30
C ILE A 538 10.38 -8.44 -15.39
N ILE A 539 9.40 -9.33 -15.37
CA ILE A 539 9.57 -10.77 -15.45
C ILE A 539 8.92 -11.25 -16.75
N LEU A 540 9.74 -11.71 -17.68
CA LEU A 540 9.32 -12.18 -19.00
C LEU A 540 9.31 -13.70 -19.04
N THR A 541 8.27 -14.29 -19.64
CA THR A 541 8.17 -15.75 -19.79
C THR A 541 8.45 -16.16 -21.24
N SER A 542 9.67 -16.63 -21.49
CA SER A 542 10.06 -17.25 -22.75
C SER A 542 9.77 -18.76 -22.69
N SER A 543 10.68 -19.61 -23.18
CA SER A 543 10.61 -21.07 -23.12
C SER A 543 11.99 -21.66 -23.44
N THR A 544 12.23 -22.91 -23.06
CA THR A 544 13.37 -23.71 -23.57
C THR A 544 13.41 -23.73 -25.11
N ALA A 545 12.26 -23.60 -25.77
CA ALA A 545 12.17 -23.46 -27.22
C ALA A 545 12.94 -22.24 -27.78
N ALA A 546 13.30 -21.26 -26.95
CA ALA A 546 14.17 -20.14 -27.35
C ALA A 546 15.63 -20.55 -27.58
N PHE A 547 16.03 -21.74 -27.13
CA PHE A 547 17.36 -22.33 -27.37
C PHE A 547 17.29 -23.55 -28.27
N LEU A 548 16.10 -24.15 -28.42
CA LEU A 548 15.93 -25.39 -29.16
C LEU A 548 14.75 -25.28 -30.14
N GLY A 549 15.07 -25.22 -31.43
CA GLY A 549 14.09 -25.35 -32.50
C GLY A 549 13.75 -26.81 -32.78
N LEU A 550 12.46 -27.14 -32.82
CA LEU A 550 11.97 -28.46 -33.23
C LEU A 550 11.04 -28.33 -34.44
N PRO A 551 11.10 -29.25 -35.42
CA PRO A 551 10.06 -29.39 -36.44
C PRO A 551 8.68 -29.48 -35.77
N GLY A 552 7.71 -28.71 -36.26
CA GLY A 552 6.36 -28.60 -35.67
C GLY A 552 6.14 -27.39 -34.75
N TYR A 553 7.21 -26.73 -34.29
CA TYR A 553 7.12 -25.50 -33.48
C TYR A 553 7.50 -24.23 -34.28
N ILE A 554 7.33 -24.25 -35.60
CA ILE A 554 7.79 -23.16 -36.48
C ILE A 554 7.10 -21.82 -36.18
N ALA A 555 5.83 -21.83 -35.77
CA ALA A 555 5.13 -20.61 -35.33
C ALA A 555 5.60 -20.13 -33.95
N TYR A 556 5.97 -21.05 -33.06
CA TYR A 556 6.19 -20.78 -31.64
C TYR A 556 7.60 -20.35 -31.30
N THR A 557 8.58 -21.13 -31.75
CA THR A 557 10.00 -20.92 -31.43
C THR A 557 10.42 -19.47 -31.75
N PRO A 558 10.08 -18.87 -32.90
CA PRO A 558 10.41 -17.48 -33.19
C PRO A 558 9.88 -16.49 -32.15
N THR A 559 8.66 -16.68 -31.64
CA THR A 559 8.06 -15.78 -30.64
C THR A 559 8.82 -15.83 -29.31
N LYS A 560 9.28 -17.02 -28.89
CA LYS A 560 10.03 -17.20 -27.64
C LYS A 560 11.47 -16.71 -27.76
N VAL A 561 12.09 -16.86 -28.94
CA VAL A 561 13.36 -16.20 -29.26
C VAL A 561 13.21 -14.67 -29.25
N ALA A 562 12.12 -14.13 -29.80
CA ALA A 562 11.86 -12.69 -29.78
C ALA A 562 11.71 -12.13 -28.35
N ILE A 563 11.04 -12.86 -27.45
CA ILE A 563 10.95 -12.48 -26.02
C ILE A 563 12.34 -12.49 -25.35
N ARG A 564 13.20 -13.47 -25.69
CA ARG A 564 14.58 -13.49 -25.20
C ARG A 564 15.36 -12.27 -25.69
N ALA A 565 15.29 -11.96 -26.99
CA ALA A 565 15.95 -10.80 -27.57
C ALA A 565 15.44 -9.48 -26.97
N LEU A 566 14.13 -9.40 -26.68
CA LEU A 566 13.54 -8.29 -25.94
C LEU A 566 14.17 -8.16 -24.55
N ALA A 567 14.34 -9.26 -23.81
CA ALA A 567 14.95 -9.24 -22.48
C ALA A 567 16.39 -8.71 -22.49
N ASP A 568 17.23 -9.21 -23.41
CA ASP A 568 18.63 -8.77 -23.56
C ASP A 568 18.71 -7.29 -23.91
N THR A 569 17.88 -6.84 -24.86
CA THR A 569 17.84 -5.45 -25.35
C THR A 569 17.34 -4.50 -24.27
N LEU A 570 16.17 -4.80 -23.70
CA LEU A 570 15.51 -3.97 -22.70
C LEU A 570 16.40 -3.80 -21.45
N ARG A 571 17.12 -4.84 -21.04
CA ARG A 571 18.03 -4.74 -19.89
C ARG A 571 19.12 -3.69 -20.11
N GLN A 572 19.67 -3.58 -21.33
CA GLN A 572 20.67 -2.56 -21.65
C GLN A 572 20.03 -1.17 -21.74
N GLU A 573 18.88 -1.06 -22.41
CA GLU A 573 18.13 0.20 -22.52
C GLU A 573 17.77 0.78 -21.15
N LEU A 574 17.36 -0.07 -20.21
CA LEU A 574 16.97 0.38 -18.88
C LEU A 574 18.13 0.89 -18.02
N LEU A 575 19.39 0.63 -18.39
CA LEU A 575 20.55 1.23 -17.72
C LEU A 575 20.62 2.75 -17.92
N LEU A 576 19.98 3.28 -18.97
CA LEU A 576 19.87 4.73 -19.20
C LEU A 576 19.17 5.46 -18.05
N TYR A 577 18.35 4.74 -17.28
CA TYR A 577 17.59 5.29 -16.15
C TYR A 577 18.23 5.00 -14.79
N GLY A 578 19.42 4.42 -14.76
CA GLY A 578 20.18 4.12 -13.54
C GLY A 578 20.33 2.62 -13.27
N LYS A 579 21.52 2.23 -12.78
CA LYS A 579 21.94 0.83 -12.61
C LYS A 579 21.03 -0.01 -11.70
N ASP A 580 20.35 0.63 -10.74
CA ASP A 580 19.50 -0.03 -9.75
C ASP A 580 18.02 0.37 -9.85
N ALA A 581 17.62 1.09 -10.90
CA ALA A 581 16.23 1.53 -11.06
C ALA A 581 15.30 0.38 -11.52
N PHE A 582 15.78 -0.46 -12.43
CA PHE A 582 15.00 -1.55 -13.04
C PHE A 582 15.77 -2.85 -13.12
N ARG A 583 15.06 -3.98 -13.00
CA ARG A 583 15.60 -5.32 -13.21
C ARG A 583 14.73 -6.08 -14.19
N VAL A 584 15.35 -6.58 -15.26
CA VAL A 584 14.71 -7.47 -16.23
C VAL A 584 15.10 -8.90 -15.93
N HIS A 585 14.11 -9.76 -15.82
CA HIS A 585 14.24 -11.20 -15.64
C HIS A 585 13.58 -11.90 -16.82
N CYS A 586 14.17 -12.99 -17.30
CA CYS A 586 13.55 -13.82 -18.32
C CYS A 586 13.65 -15.29 -17.93
N CYS A 587 12.48 -15.93 -17.88
CA CYS A 587 12.28 -17.30 -17.45
C CYS A 587 12.15 -18.21 -18.67
N PHE A 588 12.78 -19.37 -18.61
CA PHE A 588 12.77 -20.38 -19.66
C PHE A 588 12.18 -21.68 -19.11
N PRO A 589 10.84 -21.78 -19.02
CA PRO A 589 10.22 -23.04 -18.68
C PRO A 589 10.40 -24.06 -19.82
N GLY A 590 10.79 -25.28 -19.45
CA GLY A 590 10.67 -26.47 -20.29
C GLY A 590 9.23 -26.94 -20.40
N THR A 591 9.01 -28.16 -20.89
CA THR A 591 7.66 -28.74 -20.98
C THR A 591 7.07 -28.91 -19.58
N PHE A 592 5.84 -28.44 -19.37
CA PHE A 592 5.09 -28.58 -18.12
C PHE A 592 3.60 -28.79 -18.37
N LEU A 593 2.92 -29.46 -17.44
CA LEU A 593 1.49 -29.76 -17.56
C LEU A 593 0.67 -28.48 -17.41
N SER A 594 -0.15 -28.21 -18.42
CA SER A 594 -1.09 -27.10 -18.48
C SER A 594 -2.19 -27.41 -19.49
N GLU A 595 -3.30 -26.67 -19.44
CA GLU A 595 -4.40 -26.80 -20.40
C GLU A 595 -3.92 -26.61 -21.86
N SER A 596 -3.09 -25.59 -22.12
CA SER A 596 -2.50 -25.38 -23.45
C SER A 596 -1.59 -26.52 -23.89
N PHE A 597 -0.87 -27.16 -22.96
CA PHE A 597 -0.05 -28.33 -23.29
C PHE A 597 -0.92 -29.51 -23.72
N SER A 598 -2.00 -29.79 -22.99
CA SER A 598 -2.94 -30.88 -23.32
C SER A 598 -3.60 -30.67 -24.69
N GLN A 599 -4.12 -29.46 -24.97
CA GLN A 599 -4.72 -29.12 -26.26
C GLN A 599 -3.69 -29.16 -27.41
N GLY A 600 -2.49 -28.62 -27.16
CA GLY A 600 -1.40 -28.65 -28.13
C GLY A 600 -0.96 -30.07 -28.46
N GLN A 601 -1.06 -31.00 -27.50
CA GLN A 601 -0.67 -32.38 -27.72
C GLN A 601 -1.59 -33.15 -28.67
N GLU A 602 -2.85 -32.74 -28.80
CA GLU A 602 -3.78 -33.34 -29.78
C GLU A 602 -3.36 -33.01 -31.22
N HIS A 603 -2.94 -31.78 -31.46
CA HIS A 603 -2.64 -31.24 -32.80
C HIS A 603 -1.18 -31.39 -33.22
N LYS A 604 -0.29 -31.67 -32.25
CA LYS A 604 1.16 -31.70 -32.47
C LYS A 604 1.57 -32.85 -33.41
N PRO A 605 2.40 -32.59 -34.45
CA PRO A 605 2.90 -33.65 -35.33
C PRO A 605 3.62 -34.75 -34.55
N GLY A 606 3.49 -36.00 -35.00
CA GLY A 606 4.09 -37.16 -34.35
C GLY A 606 5.61 -37.02 -34.16
N LEU A 607 6.31 -36.50 -35.18
CA LEU A 607 7.74 -36.21 -35.11
C LEU A 607 8.07 -35.24 -33.96
N THR A 608 7.30 -34.17 -33.79
CA THR A 608 7.51 -33.19 -32.72
C THR A 608 7.35 -33.86 -31.34
N LYS A 609 6.36 -34.74 -31.17
CA LYS A 609 6.17 -35.52 -29.94
C LYS A 609 7.38 -36.41 -29.64
N VAL A 610 7.93 -37.06 -30.66
CA VAL A 610 9.11 -37.92 -30.52
C VAL A 610 10.34 -37.12 -30.10
N LEU A 611 10.57 -35.96 -30.71
CA LEU A 611 11.73 -35.11 -30.43
C LEU A 611 11.63 -34.41 -29.06
N GLU A 612 10.44 -33.96 -28.68
CA GLU A 612 10.17 -33.40 -27.35
C GLU A 612 10.15 -34.47 -26.25
N GLY A 613 9.99 -35.74 -26.62
CA GLY A 613 9.89 -36.86 -25.67
C GLY A 613 8.50 -36.97 -25.03
N THR A 614 7.45 -36.58 -25.75
CA THR A 614 6.05 -36.54 -25.30
C THR A 614 5.13 -37.56 -25.99
N SER A 615 5.69 -38.55 -26.70
CA SER A 615 4.91 -39.60 -27.40
C SER A 615 4.27 -40.67 -26.50
N MET A 616 4.42 -40.58 -25.18
CA MET A 616 3.91 -41.57 -24.21
C MET A 616 2.42 -41.35 -23.88
N SER A 617 1.84 -42.27 -23.10
CA SER A 617 0.45 -42.17 -22.64
C SER A 617 0.22 -40.91 -21.79
N LYS A 618 -1.03 -40.49 -21.64
CA LYS A 618 -1.36 -39.30 -20.84
C LYS A 618 -0.99 -39.50 -19.37
N GLU A 619 -1.20 -40.70 -18.83
CA GLU A 619 -0.84 -41.05 -17.45
C GLU A 619 0.68 -40.96 -17.22
N ASP A 620 1.48 -41.44 -18.17
CA ASP A 620 2.95 -41.37 -18.09
C ASP A 620 3.46 -39.93 -18.18
N LEU A 621 2.83 -39.10 -19.03
CA LEU A 621 3.14 -37.67 -19.11
C LEU A 621 2.85 -36.97 -17.78
N GLU A 622 1.72 -37.28 -17.14
CA GLU A 622 1.32 -36.68 -15.86
C GLU A 622 2.28 -37.03 -14.71
N GLN A 623 2.94 -38.19 -14.77
CA GLN A 623 3.94 -38.61 -13.78
C GLN A 623 5.34 -38.01 -14.04
N LYS A 624 5.71 -37.85 -15.32
CA LYS A 624 7.09 -37.47 -15.71
C LYS A 624 7.30 -35.96 -15.81
N ILE A 625 6.26 -35.22 -16.16
CA ILE A 625 6.35 -33.79 -16.48
C ILE A 625 5.87 -32.96 -15.28
N PRO A 626 6.61 -31.91 -14.86
CA PRO A 626 6.21 -31.09 -13.73
C PRO A 626 4.92 -30.31 -14.01
N GLY A 627 4.13 -30.07 -12.96
CA GLY A 627 2.96 -29.20 -13.03
C GLY A 627 3.32 -27.70 -12.99
N ALA A 628 2.40 -26.84 -13.45
CA ALA A 628 2.60 -25.39 -13.46
C ALA A 628 2.97 -24.78 -12.09
N ARG A 629 2.44 -25.31 -10.97
CA ARG A 629 2.80 -24.85 -9.61
C ARG A 629 4.25 -25.14 -9.24
N GLU A 630 4.77 -26.30 -9.65
CA GLU A 630 6.18 -26.62 -9.39
C GLU A 630 7.11 -25.71 -10.19
N VAL A 631 6.78 -25.46 -11.46
CA VAL A 631 7.51 -24.52 -12.32
C VAL A 631 7.47 -23.10 -11.75
N ALA A 632 6.30 -22.63 -11.31
CA ALA A 632 6.15 -21.32 -10.66
C ALA A 632 7.06 -21.20 -9.42
N ARG A 633 7.10 -22.21 -8.55
CA ARG A 633 8.00 -22.24 -7.37
C ARG A 633 9.47 -22.11 -7.77
N LYS A 634 9.91 -22.83 -8.80
CA LYS A 634 11.30 -22.73 -9.30
C LYS A 634 11.61 -21.35 -9.89
N ILE A 635 10.66 -20.74 -10.59
CA ILE A 635 10.79 -19.37 -11.09
C ILE A 635 10.93 -18.39 -9.93
N VAL A 636 10.03 -18.44 -8.95
CA VAL A 636 10.06 -17.54 -7.79
C VAL A 636 11.35 -17.71 -7.00
N TRP A 637 11.82 -18.94 -6.80
CA TRP A 637 13.12 -19.20 -6.18
C TRP A 637 14.27 -18.56 -6.96
N GLY A 638 14.26 -18.64 -8.30
CA GLY A 638 15.26 -17.99 -9.15
C GLY A 638 15.24 -16.46 -9.02
N LEU A 639 14.05 -15.87 -8.94
CA LEU A 639 13.85 -14.44 -8.71
C LEU A 639 14.40 -14.00 -7.34
N GLU A 640 14.12 -14.77 -6.29
CA GLU A 640 14.62 -14.52 -4.93
C GLU A 640 16.15 -14.58 -4.83
N LYS A 641 16.79 -15.43 -5.64
CA LYS A 641 18.25 -15.48 -5.78
C LYS A 641 18.83 -14.35 -6.62
N GLY A 642 17.99 -13.52 -7.24
CA GLY A 642 18.41 -12.40 -8.07
C GLY A 642 18.92 -12.82 -9.45
N LYS A 643 18.55 -14.01 -9.95
CA LYS A 643 18.94 -14.45 -11.29
C LYS A 643 18.26 -13.59 -12.38
N THR A 644 19.04 -13.11 -13.35
CA THR A 644 18.50 -12.45 -14.57
C THR A 644 17.83 -13.46 -15.49
N TYR A 645 18.50 -14.59 -15.74
CA TYR A 645 18.00 -15.67 -16.58
C TYR A 645 17.72 -16.90 -15.74
N ILE A 646 16.50 -17.42 -15.83
CA ILE A 646 15.99 -18.46 -14.94
C ILE A 646 15.57 -19.67 -15.76
N ALA A 647 16.42 -20.71 -15.76
CA ALA A 647 16.03 -22.05 -16.18
C ALA A 647 15.38 -22.80 -15.01
N VAL A 648 14.36 -23.60 -15.29
CA VAL A 648 13.58 -24.35 -14.27
C VAL A 648 13.97 -25.84 -14.20
N ASP A 649 14.90 -26.26 -15.05
CA ASP A 649 15.42 -27.62 -15.15
C ASP A 649 16.86 -27.58 -15.68
N PHE A 650 17.58 -28.68 -15.50
CA PHE A 650 19.01 -28.77 -15.84
C PHE A 650 19.25 -28.76 -17.36
N GLN A 651 18.34 -29.32 -18.15
CA GLN A 651 18.48 -29.39 -19.61
C GLN A 651 18.43 -27.99 -20.21
N THR A 652 17.49 -27.17 -19.73
CA THR A 652 17.36 -25.76 -20.11
C THR A 652 18.54 -24.93 -19.61
N GLU A 653 19.07 -25.19 -18.41
CA GLU A 653 20.27 -24.52 -17.90
C GLU A 653 21.50 -24.85 -18.79
N LEU A 654 21.63 -26.09 -19.26
CA LEU A 654 22.68 -26.51 -20.18
C LEU A 654 22.57 -25.76 -21.53
N LEU A 655 21.37 -25.71 -22.11
CA LEU A 655 21.09 -25.01 -23.37
C LEU A 655 21.28 -23.49 -23.26
N LEU A 656 20.80 -22.89 -22.17
CA LEU A 656 21.00 -21.47 -21.86
C LEU A 656 22.49 -21.12 -21.86
N ASN A 657 23.33 -21.96 -21.25
CA ASN A 657 24.77 -21.72 -21.16
C ASN A 657 25.51 -21.96 -22.49
N ASN A 658 25.01 -22.86 -23.34
CA ASN A 658 25.53 -23.03 -24.70
C ASN A 658 25.26 -21.81 -25.59
N MET A 659 24.06 -21.26 -25.49
CA MET A 659 23.59 -20.17 -26.36
C MET A 659 23.59 -18.81 -25.68
N ARG A 660 24.32 -18.63 -24.56
CA ARG A 660 24.22 -17.47 -23.67
C ARG A 660 24.65 -16.15 -24.32
N GLY A 661 25.66 -16.16 -25.19
CA GLY A 661 26.19 -14.94 -25.80
C GLY A 661 26.64 -13.89 -24.74
N PRO A 662 26.34 -12.59 -24.93
CA PRO A 662 26.69 -11.52 -23.99
C PRO A 662 25.74 -11.41 -22.78
N SER A 663 24.73 -12.27 -22.68
CA SER A 663 23.79 -12.28 -21.57
C SER A 663 24.49 -12.44 -20.21
N PRO A 664 24.03 -11.76 -19.13
CA PRO A 664 24.66 -11.82 -17.82
C PRO A 664 24.80 -13.25 -17.28
N ARG A 665 25.91 -13.53 -16.57
CA ARG A 665 26.17 -14.80 -15.86
C ARG A 665 25.83 -14.68 -14.39
N PHE A 666 25.30 -15.76 -13.80
CA PHE A 666 25.02 -15.79 -12.35
C PHE A 666 26.22 -16.39 -11.61
N TRP A 667 26.69 -17.58 -12.05
CA TRP A 667 27.92 -18.20 -11.56
C TRP A 667 28.93 -18.27 -12.70
N ALA A 668 29.64 -17.18 -12.98
CA ALA A 668 30.42 -17.01 -14.21
C ALA A 668 31.32 -18.22 -14.58
N VAL A 669 31.99 -18.81 -13.60
CA VAL A 669 32.86 -19.98 -13.80
C VAL A 669 32.06 -21.24 -14.10
N CYS A 670 31.06 -21.57 -13.28
CA CYS A 670 30.23 -22.76 -13.51
C CYS A 670 29.46 -22.67 -14.83
N ASP A 671 28.86 -21.50 -15.10
CA ASP A 671 28.13 -21.20 -16.32
C ASP A 671 29.01 -21.39 -17.58
N PHE A 672 30.29 -21.01 -17.50
CA PHE A 672 31.26 -21.22 -18.56
C PHE A 672 31.53 -22.71 -18.83
N PHE A 673 31.80 -23.51 -17.80
CA PHE A 673 32.03 -24.94 -17.96
C PHE A 673 30.77 -25.70 -18.41
N LEU A 674 29.59 -25.29 -17.95
CA LEU A 674 28.32 -25.82 -18.46
C LEU A 674 28.16 -25.54 -19.96
N GLY A 675 28.55 -24.35 -20.43
CA GLY A 675 28.55 -24.03 -21.85
C GLY A 675 29.47 -24.93 -22.68
N LEU A 676 30.68 -25.23 -22.18
CA LEU A 676 31.61 -26.16 -22.82
C LEU A 676 31.06 -27.59 -22.88
N LEU A 677 30.53 -28.07 -21.76
CA LEU A 677 29.88 -29.38 -21.69
C LEU A 677 28.73 -29.46 -22.68
N ALA A 678 27.89 -28.42 -22.73
CA ALA A 678 26.76 -28.34 -23.64
C ALA A 678 27.20 -28.42 -25.11
N SER A 679 28.29 -27.75 -25.50
CA SER A 679 28.81 -27.80 -26.87
C SER A 679 29.16 -29.22 -27.33
N PHE A 680 29.65 -30.07 -26.41
CA PHE A 680 29.92 -31.47 -26.71
C PHE A 680 28.64 -32.31 -26.78
N VAL A 681 27.76 -32.17 -25.78
CA VAL A 681 26.48 -32.91 -25.72
C VAL A 681 25.61 -32.56 -26.94
N TRP A 682 25.60 -31.29 -27.35
CA TRP A 682 24.75 -30.79 -28.43
C TRP A 682 25.08 -31.40 -29.79
N TRP A 683 26.37 -31.69 -30.06
CA TRP A 683 26.78 -32.38 -31.28
C TRP A 683 26.13 -33.77 -31.39
N ILE A 684 26.07 -34.52 -30.29
CA ILE A 684 25.45 -35.85 -30.25
C ILE A 684 23.93 -35.74 -30.38
N VAL A 685 23.30 -34.84 -29.62
CA VAL A 685 21.85 -34.64 -29.64
C VAL A 685 21.36 -34.19 -31.03
N ARG A 686 22.09 -33.29 -31.69
CA ARG A 686 21.79 -32.89 -33.07
C ARG A 686 21.77 -34.08 -34.02
N ILE A 687 22.80 -34.94 -33.98
CA ILE A 687 22.87 -36.13 -34.86
C ILE A 687 21.67 -37.05 -34.61
N ASP A 688 21.30 -37.26 -33.34
CA ASP A 688 20.12 -38.05 -32.98
C ASP A 688 18.82 -37.42 -33.51
N PHE A 689 18.66 -36.10 -33.42
CA PHE A 689 17.49 -35.37 -33.91
C PHE A 689 17.40 -35.41 -35.44
N ASP A 690 18.51 -35.21 -36.15
CA ASP A 690 18.60 -35.32 -37.61
C ASP A 690 18.25 -36.75 -38.07
N ARG A 691 18.72 -37.77 -37.34
CA ARG A 691 18.39 -39.19 -37.60
C ARG A 691 16.91 -39.50 -37.36
N LYS A 692 16.33 -39.00 -36.27
CA LYS A 692 14.89 -39.18 -35.98
C LYS A 692 14.04 -38.50 -37.05
N THR A 693 14.38 -37.27 -37.41
CA THR A 693 13.67 -36.49 -38.44
C THR A 693 13.71 -37.20 -39.80
N THR A 694 14.88 -37.68 -40.25
CA THR A 694 15.02 -38.37 -41.54
C THR A 694 14.32 -39.74 -41.58
N ARG A 695 14.26 -40.46 -40.45
CA ARG A 695 13.53 -41.74 -40.33
C ARG A 695 12.02 -41.57 -40.24
N SER A 696 11.54 -40.42 -39.80
CA SER A 696 10.12 -40.12 -39.66
C SER A 696 9.38 -39.84 -40.97
N ASN A 697 10.04 -39.91 -42.14
CA ASN A 697 9.37 -39.94 -43.46
C ASN A 697 8.34 -41.08 -43.61
N VAL A 698 8.27 -42.03 -42.67
CA VAL A 698 7.26 -43.10 -42.58
C VAL A 698 6.02 -42.68 -41.76
N LEU A 699 6.03 -41.49 -41.14
CA LEU A 699 4.98 -40.97 -40.24
C LEU A 699 4.53 -39.52 -40.60
N ILE A 700 4.96 -38.98 -41.75
CA ILE A 700 4.48 -37.70 -42.30
C ILE A 700 3.14 -37.91 -42.98
#